data_AF-A0A073JN03-F1
#
_entry.id   AF-A0A073JN03-F1
#
_cell.length_a   1.000
_cell.length_b   1.000
_cell.length_c   1.000
_cell.angle_alpha   90.00
_cell.angle_beta   90.00
_cell.angle_gamma   90.00
#
_symmetry.space_group_name_H-M   'P 1'
#
loop_
_entity.id
_entity.type
_entity.pdbx_description
1 polymer ?
#
loop_
_entity_poly.entity_id
_entity_poly.type
_entity_poly.pdbx_seq_one_letter_code
_entity_poly.pdbx_strand_id
1 'polypeptide(L)'
;MGLFKHHPKKRIVIDDQAVSVDELVEEYNQLSQQFAKLQEQLSNEPTLTVDGQQMTADDVQRIVDQWQNAASQAKSAAAQVTELKAKNAELEAAQSITLGDKPITVDELIDHYNDLLKQLRQANHRVDQLQDQLEDRSATLTVDGREMTVTDVQKLIDGQRDAANHAKTVAVQLAEVKAKNAELTKKVQDFQGLKMGGKPVTIDEVIKNYNDQLDQLQQAQQEIQQLQAQLKAQSTSLTVNGQKMTAADVQKILDQRQSAADQAEQLAELKAKNADLTKSVDKMAKRYQELLEQFWQAQGKAGQSTTLTVNGQKMTATDVQKLIAEHQDTADQLKKTNTQLKTREQELDAAKQVIVNNETMPVTELIERYCRLLRRQPAQPDPQSDAGLVVPRSDTEKLIDRYYQAVKTVLGNYQDQVAELQQKMTKYLEGHGQDDFLQLVERKMSASTYQKSFADRNQQMIRYIENHQYQENLVRPENQEKNPHDELRGINYWGNFVYRYRKRLAKMLDQNQNVHHDFKYAYRYAKSTALEISKNKPSYLSDQNVLDLRAIYSGIKNEQNFYKTVKRFRDQADKQRKGAEGERVVRNLVKSYTHNRVLTSLNLPYQYRKGEDNSNQIDCIVINQHGIFILEIKNYTADAIGIAQDGTIVTKRNGKTTRYPKNNIIEQGRNHYQTVRKILEADEALKPYIGYVKKYLRVVYVSTNPHAKIMLADPNADHQYNFTGLDGLREYIDSTRGNLRPDIIQWAVEAIGNHQQAEKRYDHVCFPDNPVKRVDDAWGQFMVMKQLLDLKLDDFVDKYDPEVRRELDKVGLVTRDGFVTSKPHNSKQNNN
;
A
#
# COMPACT_ATOMS: atom_id res chain seq x y z
N MET A 1 -31.67 34.71 -28.63
CA MET A 1 -32.39 34.84 -27.34
C MET A 1 -32.56 33.46 -26.76
N GLY A 2 -32.03 33.27 -25.55
CA GLY A 2 -31.79 31.97 -24.96
C GLY A 2 -33.04 31.30 -24.38
N LEU A 3 -33.05 29.98 -24.46
CA LEU A 3 -33.81 29.08 -23.59
C LEU A 3 -32.83 28.01 -23.12
N PHE A 4 -32.25 28.23 -21.94
CA PHE A 4 -31.59 27.17 -21.18
C PHE A 4 -32.64 26.10 -20.88
N LYS A 5 -32.51 24.92 -21.51
CA LYS A 5 -33.26 23.74 -21.10
C LYS A 5 -32.68 23.28 -19.76
N HIS A 6 -33.44 23.50 -18.68
CA HIS A 6 -33.19 22.87 -17.39
C HIS A 6 -33.23 21.35 -17.55
N HIS A 7 -32.10 20.69 -17.30
CA HIS A 7 -32.08 19.24 -17.10
C HIS A 7 -32.86 18.90 -15.81
N PRO A 8 -33.69 17.84 -15.81
CA PRO A 8 -34.40 17.42 -14.61
C PRO A 8 -33.38 16.94 -13.57
N LYS A 9 -33.43 17.51 -12.35
CA LYS A 9 -32.64 17.03 -11.21
C LYS A 9 -33.00 15.56 -10.96
N LYS A 10 -32.01 14.67 -11.02
CA LYS A 10 -32.19 13.23 -10.76
C LYS A 10 -32.67 13.04 -9.30
N ARG A 11 -33.81 12.37 -9.13
CA ARG A 11 -34.41 12.02 -7.83
C ARG A 11 -34.14 10.55 -7.52
N ILE A 12 -34.00 10.22 -6.24
CA ILE A 12 -33.78 8.87 -5.73
C ILE A 12 -35.13 8.41 -5.15
N VAL A 13 -35.55 7.19 -5.44
CA VAL A 13 -36.81 6.66 -4.88
C VAL A 13 -36.50 5.88 -3.60
N ILE A 14 -37.08 6.31 -2.48
CA ILE A 14 -37.03 5.64 -1.19
C ILE A 14 -38.49 5.43 -0.77
N ASP A 15 -38.87 4.19 -0.47
CA ASP A 15 -40.25 3.79 -0.10
C ASP A 15 -41.33 4.35 -1.03
N ASP A 16 -41.17 4.14 -2.33
CA ASP A 16 -42.06 4.58 -3.41
C ASP A 16 -42.21 6.12 -3.57
N GLN A 17 -41.39 6.92 -2.88
CA GLN A 17 -41.35 8.37 -3.06
C GLN A 17 -40.03 8.86 -3.67
N ALA A 18 -40.12 9.70 -4.71
CA ALA A 18 -38.97 10.27 -5.40
C ALA A 18 -38.48 11.55 -4.69
N VAL A 19 -37.37 11.45 -3.97
CA VAL A 19 -36.78 12.54 -3.18
C VAL A 19 -35.45 12.96 -3.79
N SER A 20 -35.19 14.26 -3.87
CA SER A 20 -33.88 14.77 -4.31
C SER A 20 -32.86 14.70 -3.18
N VAL A 21 -31.57 14.61 -3.53
CA VAL A 21 -30.48 14.61 -2.54
C VAL A 21 -30.50 15.90 -1.70
N ASP A 22 -30.88 17.03 -2.29
CA ASP A 22 -31.00 18.31 -1.59
C ASP A 22 -32.13 18.26 -0.54
N GLU A 23 -33.29 17.66 -0.88
CA GLU A 23 -34.42 17.46 0.04
C GLU A 23 -34.05 16.51 1.21
N LEU A 24 -33.29 15.44 0.94
CA LEU A 24 -32.80 14.51 1.98
C LEU A 24 -31.82 15.18 2.97
N VAL A 25 -30.95 16.06 2.47
CA VAL A 25 -30.02 16.81 3.32
C VAL A 25 -30.77 17.84 4.18
N GLU A 26 -31.84 18.44 3.64
CA GLU A 26 -32.66 19.40 4.37
C GLU A 26 -33.53 18.72 5.44
N GLU A 27 -34.16 17.58 5.14
CA GLU A 27 -34.85 16.75 6.14
C GLU A 27 -33.92 16.28 7.25
N TYR A 28 -32.69 15.86 6.91
CA TYR A 28 -31.68 15.49 7.89
C TYR A 28 -31.36 16.64 8.86
N ASN A 29 -31.19 17.85 8.34
CA ASN A 29 -30.90 19.02 9.17
C ASN A 29 -32.08 19.37 10.08
N GLN A 30 -33.32 19.23 9.59
CA GLN A 30 -34.53 19.47 10.39
C GLN A 30 -34.68 18.41 11.51
N LEU A 31 -34.47 17.13 11.20
CA LEU A 31 -34.49 16.05 12.18
C LEU A 31 -33.38 16.22 13.22
N SER A 32 -32.17 16.59 12.81
CA SER A 32 -31.07 16.87 13.75
C SER A 32 -31.41 17.99 14.74
N GLN A 33 -32.15 19.02 14.31
CA GLN A 33 -32.60 20.10 15.19
C GLN A 33 -33.73 19.65 16.14
N GLN A 34 -34.64 18.79 15.67
CA GLN A 34 -35.69 18.20 16.51
C GLN A 34 -35.10 17.27 17.58
N PHE A 35 -34.08 16.49 17.23
CA PHE A 35 -33.37 15.61 18.16
C PHE A 35 -32.59 16.39 19.24
N ALA A 36 -31.97 17.52 18.88
CA ALA A 36 -31.33 18.39 19.87
C ALA A 36 -32.34 18.91 20.92
N LYS A 37 -33.56 19.24 20.50
CA LYS A 37 -34.65 19.64 21.42
C LYS A 37 -35.15 18.48 22.27
N LEU A 38 -35.24 17.26 21.72
CA LEU A 38 -35.62 16.06 22.48
C LEU A 38 -34.56 15.67 23.53
N GLN A 39 -33.26 15.81 23.22
CA GLN A 39 -32.19 15.63 24.20
C GLN A 39 -32.25 16.67 25.32
N GLU A 40 -32.57 17.93 24.99
CA GLU A 40 -32.79 18.97 25.99
C GLU A 40 -34.01 18.68 26.88
N GLN A 41 -35.10 18.12 26.33
CA GLN A 41 -36.26 17.69 27.10
C GLN A 41 -35.97 16.48 28.01
N LEU A 42 -35.22 15.48 27.53
CA LEU A 42 -34.80 14.31 28.33
C LEU A 42 -33.84 14.67 29.45
N SER A 43 -33.09 15.76 29.32
CA SER A 43 -32.24 16.25 30.41
C SER A 43 -33.05 16.77 31.60
N ASN A 44 -34.34 17.08 31.39
CA ASN A 44 -35.27 17.59 32.41
C ASN A 44 -36.29 16.54 32.88
N GLU A 45 -36.62 15.53 32.07
CA GLU A 45 -37.54 14.43 32.43
C GLU A 45 -36.94 13.06 32.10
N PRO A 46 -36.96 12.07 33.02
CA PRO A 46 -36.24 10.80 32.86
C PRO A 46 -36.84 9.83 31.83
N THR A 47 -38.05 10.09 31.32
CA THR A 47 -38.72 9.28 30.30
C THR A 47 -39.61 10.13 29.41
N LEU A 48 -39.56 9.94 28.09
CA LEU A 48 -40.44 10.59 27.12
C LEU A 48 -41.38 9.57 26.49
N THR A 49 -42.61 9.97 26.19
CA THR A 49 -43.53 9.14 25.41
C THR A 49 -43.51 9.62 23.96
N VAL A 50 -42.99 8.79 23.05
CA VAL A 50 -42.98 9.06 21.60
C VAL A 50 -43.85 7.99 20.95
N ASP A 51 -44.88 8.41 20.20
CA ASP A 51 -45.87 7.53 19.56
C ASP A 51 -46.50 6.45 20.47
N GLY A 52 -46.73 6.82 21.74
CA GLY A 52 -47.36 5.94 22.73
C GLY A 52 -46.41 4.93 23.39
N GLN A 53 -45.12 4.92 23.05
CA GLN A 53 -44.09 4.13 23.73
C GLN A 53 -43.27 5.01 24.68
N GLN A 54 -43.10 4.56 25.92
CA GLN A 54 -42.14 5.18 26.84
C GLN A 54 -40.72 4.83 26.41
N MET A 55 -39.94 5.86 26.15
CA MET A 55 -38.54 5.78 25.76
C MET A 55 -37.67 6.36 26.87
N THR A 56 -36.61 5.61 27.19
CA THR A 56 -35.56 6.09 28.10
C THR A 56 -34.54 6.93 27.34
N ALA A 57 -33.72 7.70 28.06
CA ALA A 57 -32.62 8.45 27.45
C ALA A 57 -31.66 7.55 26.64
N ASP A 58 -31.46 6.31 27.08
CA ASP A 58 -30.61 5.32 26.39
C ASP A 58 -31.25 4.80 25.09
N ASP A 59 -32.58 4.68 25.03
CA ASP A 59 -33.29 4.31 23.80
C ASP A 59 -33.18 5.42 22.76
N VAL A 60 -33.35 6.68 23.18
CA VAL A 60 -33.22 7.84 22.28
C VAL A 60 -31.79 8.01 21.80
N GLN A 61 -30.78 7.82 22.67
CA GLN A 61 -29.38 7.88 22.28
C GLN A 61 -29.01 6.78 21.26
N ARG A 62 -29.56 5.57 21.41
CA ARG A 62 -29.34 4.47 20.47
C ARG A 62 -29.90 4.78 19.07
N ILE A 63 -31.06 5.42 18.99
CA ILE A 63 -31.66 5.84 17.72
C ILE A 63 -30.81 6.96 17.09
N VAL A 64 -30.34 7.91 17.88
CA VAL A 64 -29.42 8.97 17.42
C VAL A 64 -28.14 8.38 16.83
N ASP A 65 -27.52 7.40 17.51
CA ASP A 65 -26.29 6.75 17.03
C ASP A 65 -26.52 5.97 15.72
N GLN A 66 -27.67 5.30 15.58
CA GLN A 66 -28.05 4.60 14.34
C GLN A 66 -28.25 5.57 13.17
N TRP A 67 -28.90 6.70 13.41
CA TRP A 67 -29.12 7.74 12.40
C TRP A 67 -27.84 8.48 12.01
N GLN A 68 -26.96 8.79 12.96
CA GLN A 68 -25.65 9.40 12.67
C GLN A 68 -24.77 8.49 11.81
N ASN A 69 -24.82 7.18 12.05
CA ASN A 69 -24.15 6.20 11.20
C ASN A 69 -24.73 6.17 9.78
N ALA A 70 -26.07 6.12 9.64
CA ALA A 70 -26.72 6.15 8.33
C ALA A 70 -26.43 7.45 7.55
N ALA A 71 -26.44 8.60 8.22
CA ALA A 71 -26.12 9.89 7.61
C ALA A 71 -24.65 10.00 7.18
N SER A 72 -23.73 9.44 7.97
CA SER A 72 -22.31 9.37 7.61
C SER A 72 -22.08 8.52 6.36
N GLN A 73 -22.82 7.41 6.22
CA GLN A 73 -22.80 6.56 5.04
C GLN A 73 -23.40 7.29 3.81
N ALA A 74 -24.53 7.98 3.96
CA ALA A 74 -25.13 8.76 2.88
C ALA A 74 -24.23 9.91 2.39
N LYS A 75 -23.54 10.59 3.32
CA LYS A 75 -22.57 11.66 2.99
C LYS A 75 -21.35 11.13 2.23
N SER A 76 -20.87 9.94 2.59
CA SER A 76 -19.80 9.25 1.88
C SER A 76 -20.22 8.87 0.45
N ALA A 77 -21.44 8.34 0.28
CA ALA A 77 -21.98 8.01 -1.04
C ALA A 77 -22.17 9.25 -1.94
N ALA A 78 -22.66 10.36 -1.38
CA ALA A 78 -22.83 11.62 -2.12
C ALA A 78 -21.49 12.22 -2.60
N ALA A 79 -20.43 12.10 -1.78
CA ALA A 79 -19.09 12.52 -2.16
C ALA A 79 -18.53 11.68 -3.33
N GLN A 80 -18.72 10.35 -3.28
CA GLN A 80 -18.29 9.44 -4.36
C GLN A 80 -19.06 9.68 -5.67
N VAL A 81 -20.37 9.96 -5.61
CA VAL A 81 -21.16 10.32 -6.80
C VAL A 81 -20.68 11.65 -7.42
N THR A 82 -20.23 12.60 -6.61
CA THR A 82 -19.69 13.87 -7.08
C THR A 82 -18.33 13.67 -7.78
N GLU A 83 -17.46 12.82 -7.21
CA GLU A 83 -16.18 12.45 -7.82
C GLU A 83 -16.36 11.72 -9.16
N LEU A 84 -17.32 10.78 -9.23
CA LEU A 84 -17.61 10.06 -10.46
C LEU A 84 -18.21 10.96 -11.55
N LYS A 85 -18.99 11.98 -11.18
CA LYS A 85 -19.46 12.99 -12.14
C LYS A 85 -18.33 13.84 -12.71
N ALA A 86 -17.35 14.22 -11.88
CA ALA A 86 -16.18 14.96 -12.33
C ALA A 86 -15.35 14.11 -13.33
N LYS A 87 -15.11 12.84 -13.00
CA LYS A 87 -14.40 11.90 -13.88
C LYS A 87 -15.15 11.63 -15.20
N ASN A 88 -16.48 11.57 -15.17
CA ASN A 88 -17.27 11.40 -16.39
C ASN A 88 -17.24 12.65 -17.29
N ALA A 89 -17.21 13.84 -16.70
CA ALA A 89 -17.05 15.09 -17.45
C ALA A 89 -15.65 15.24 -18.05
N GLU A 90 -14.60 14.76 -17.36
CA GLU A 90 -13.23 14.67 -17.90
C GLU A 90 -13.15 13.69 -19.09
N LEU A 91 -13.86 12.56 -19.00
CA LEU A 91 -13.97 11.57 -20.09
C LEU A 91 -14.73 12.11 -21.31
N GLU A 92 -15.81 12.86 -21.10
CA GLU A 92 -16.54 13.53 -22.20
C GLU A 92 -15.70 14.65 -22.84
N ALA A 93 -14.88 15.36 -22.06
CA ALA A 93 -13.94 16.35 -22.59
C ALA A 93 -12.77 15.71 -23.38
N ALA A 94 -12.33 14.51 -22.96
CA ALA A 94 -11.29 13.75 -23.65
C ALA A 94 -11.74 13.11 -24.98
N GLN A 95 -13.02 13.19 -25.35
CA GLN A 95 -13.57 12.67 -26.61
C GLN A 95 -13.49 13.62 -27.82
N SER A 96 -12.93 14.83 -27.67
CA SER A 96 -12.61 15.67 -28.84
C SER A 96 -11.25 15.24 -29.43
N ILE A 97 -11.27 14.61 -30.60
CA ILE A 97 -10.06 14.19 -31.32
C ILE A 97 -9.72 15.29 -32.34
N THR A 98 -8.47 15.75 -32.33
CA THR A 98 -7.94 16.71 -33.31
C THR A 98 -7.25 15.99 -34.46
N LEU A 99 -7.56 16.38 -35.69
CA LEU A 99 -6.90 15.89 -36.91
C LEU A 99 -6.16 17.06 -37.55
N GLY A 100 -4.87 17.18 -37.25
CA GLY A 100 -4.13 18.42 -37.42
C GLY A 100 -4.58 19.48 -36.41
N ASP A 101 -4.63 20.75 -36.82
CA ASP A 101 -4.96 21.88 -35.93
C ASP A 101 -6.48 22.14 -35.75
N LYS A 102 -7.34 21.24 -36.23
CA LYS A 102 -8.80 21.35 -36.10
C LYS A 102 -9.39 20.19 -35.27
N PRO A 103 -10.22 20.47 -34.25
CA PRO A 103 -11.04 19.46 -33.62
C PRO A 103 -12.08 18.99 -34.64
N ILE A 104 -12.20 17.68 -34.84
CA ILE A 104 -13.26 17.09 -35.64
C ILE A 104 -14.08 16.11 -34.81
N THR A 105 -15.37 16.09 -35.11
CA THR A 105 -16.34 15.20 -34.50
C THR A 105 -16.21 13.79 -35.06
N VAL A 106 -16.77 12.80 -34.35
CA VAL A 106 -16.74 11.39 -34.76
C VAL A 106 -17.42 11.19 -36.12
N ASP A 107 -18.47 11.96 -36.42
CA ASP A 107 -19.17 11.89 -37.71
C ASP A 107 -18.31 12.47 -38.86
N GLU A 108 -17.55 13.53 -38.61
CA GLU A 108 -16.59 14.08 -39.59
C GLU A 108 -15.41 13.14 -39.84
N LEU A 109 -14.99 12.39 -38.82
CA LEU A 109 -13.97 11.33 -38.97
C LEU A 109 -14.50 10.17 -39.85
N ILE A 110 -15.79 9.84 -39.72
CA ILE A 110 -16.46 8.82 -40.54
C ILE A 110 -16.55 9.29 -42.01
N ASP A 111 -16.89 10.55 -42.25
CA ASP A 111 -16.93 11.11 -43.59
C ASP A 111 -15.54 11.13 -44.24
N HIS A 112 -14.50 11.47 -43.47
CA HIS A 112 -13.12 11.43 -43.94
C HIS A 112 -12.66 10.00 -44.29
N TYR A 113 -13.04 9.01 -43.46
CA TYR A 113 -12.77 7.60 -43.72
C TYR A 113 -13.48 7.08 -44.98
N ASN A 114 -14.74 7.48 -45.20
CA ASN A 114 -15.50 7.11 -46.39
C ASN A 114 -14.89 7.71 -47.66
N ASP A 115 -14.34 8.92 -47.59
CA ASP A 115 -13.66 9.54 -48.72
C ASP A 115 -12.33 8.84 -49.05
N LEU A 116 -11.57 8.42 -48.02
CA LEU A 116 -10.37 7.58 -48.20
C LEU A 116 -10.69 6.22 -48.84
N LEU A 117 -11.80 5.58 -48.44
CA LEU A 117 -12.27 4.34 -49.06
C LEU A 117 -12.66 4.53 -50.53
N LYS A 118 -13.23 5.70 -50.88
CA LYS A 118 -13.57 6.04 -52.25
C LYS A 118 -12.30 6.25 -53.09
N GLN A 119 -11.29 6.93 -52.55
CA GLN A 119 -9.99 7.11 -53.21
C GLN A 119 -9.27 5.77 -53.42
N LEU A 120 -9.33 4.86 -52.44
CA LEU A 120 -8.77 3.51 -52.55
C LEU A 120 -9.45 2.69 -53.66
N ARG A 121 -10.78 2.78 -53.78
CA ARG A 121 -11.52 2.11 -54.87
C ARG A 121 -11.13 2.65 -56.25
N GLN A 122 -10.91 3.96 -56.36
CA GLN A 122 -10.44 4.58 -57.60
C GLN A 122 -9.01 4.13 -57.95
N ALA A 123 -8.13 4.02 -56.95
CA ALA A 123 -6.77 3.51 -57.12
C ALA A 123 -6.76 2.04 -57.57
N ASN A 124 -7.59 1.17 -56.98
CA ASN A 124 -7.70 -0.22 -57.40
C ASN A 124 -8.24 -0.35 -58.83
N HIS A 125 -9.23 0.46 -59.21
CA HIS A 125 -9.72 0.46 -60.59
C HIS A 125 -8.64 0.92 -61.60
N ARG A 126 -7.77 1.84 -61.19
CA ARG A 126 -6.61 2.28 -61.99
C ARG A 126 -5.56 1.17 -62.13
N VAL A 127 -5.36 0.40 -61.07
CA VAL A 127 -4.48 -0.78 -61.08
C VAL A 127 -5.00 -1.85 -62.04
N ASP A 128 -6.31 -2.15 -62.01
CA ASP A 128 -6.92 -3.11 -62.94
C ASP A 128 -6.78 -2.65 -64.40
N GLN A 129 -7.00 -1.35 -64.68
CA GLN A 129 -6.79 -0.77 -66.01
C GLN A 129 -5.33 -0.87 -66.50
N LEU A 130 -4.36 -0.68 -65.61
CA LEU A 130 -2.94 -0.81 -65.93
C LEU A 130 -2.56 -2.28 -66.16
N GLN A 131 -3.22 -3.20 -65.47
CA GLN A 131 -2.98 -4.64 -65.59
C GLN A 131 -3.54 -5.20 -66.91
N ASP A 132 -4.73 -4.76 -67.32
CA ASP A 132 -5.30 -5.05 -68.65
C ASP A 132 -4.43 -4.48 -69.79
N GLN A 133 -3.84 -3.29 -69.61
CA GLN A 133 -2.91 -2.69 -70.56
C GLN A 133 -1.56 -3.44 -70.65
N LEU A 134 -1.22 -4.21 -69.62
CA LEU A 134 0.02 -4.96 -69.50
C LEU A 134 -0.05 -6.32 -70.19
N GLU A 135 -1.23 -6.96 -70.21
CA GLU A 135 -1.44 -8.23 -70.92
C GLU A 135 -1.37 -8.08 -72.45
N ASP A 136 -1.58 -6.86 -72.99
CA ASP A 136 -1.67 -6.61 -74.43
C ASP A 136 -0.35 -6.12 -75.09
N ARG A 137 0.71 -5.79 -74.32
CA ARG A 137 1.99 -5.27 -74.87
C ARG A 137 3.24 -5.70 -74.12
N SER A 138 4.15 -6.37 -74.83
CA SER A 138 5.43 -6.89 -74.29
C SER A 138 6.62 -5.91 -74.30
N ALA A 139 6.41 -4.59 -74.20
CA ALA A 139 7.51 -3.64 -74.05
C ALA A 139 7.04 -2.34 -73.36
N THR A 140 7.66 -2.07 -72.19
CA THR A 140 7.69 -0.80 -71.40
C THR A 140 6.48 0.15 -71.47
N LEU A 141 5.86 0.40 -70.32
CA LEU A 141 4.71 1.29 -70.15
C LEU A 141 5.10 2.60 -69.46
N THR A 142 4.61 3.73 -69.95
CA THR A 142 4.85 5.03 -69.32
C THR A 142 3.72 5.36 -68.35
N VAL A 143 3.99 5.30 -67.04
CA VAL A 143 3.05 5.66 -65.97
C VAL A 143 3.52 6.98 -65.34
N ASP A 144 2.63 7.98 -65.33
CA ASP A 144 2.91 9.35 -64.85
C ASP A 144 4.21 9.96 -65.41
N GLY A 145 4.48 9.73 -66.69
CA GLY A 145 5.63 10.29 -67.42
C GLY A 145 6.95 9.53 -67.21
N ARG A 146 6.96 8.39 -66.52
CA ARG A 146 8.15 7.53 -66.37
C ARG A 146 7.95 6.20 -67.08
N GLU A 147 8.90 5.81 -67.92
CA GLU A 147 8.94 4.47 -68.51
C GLU A 147 9.24 3.44 -67.41
N MET A 148 8.33 2.50 -67.24
CA MET A 148 8.42 1.43 -66.25
C MET A 148 8.42 0.08 -66.97
N THR A 149 9.25 -0.84 -66.49
CA THR A 149 9.24 -2.22 -66.99
C THR A 149 8.04 -2.98 -66.43
N VAL A 150 7.63 -4.05 -67.11
CA VAL A 150 6.54 -4.93 -66.67
C VAL A 150 6.74 -5.40 -65.22
N THR A 151 7.99 -5.70 -64.84
CA THR A 151 8.37 -6.09 -63.48
C THR A 151 8.19 -4.97 -62.45
N ASP A 152 8.45 -3.72 -62.82
CA ASP A 152 8.30 -2.57 -61.91
C ASP A 152 6.83 -2.22 -61.70
N VAL A 153 6.01 -2.33 -62.74
CA VAL A 153 4.56 -2.15 -62.63
C VAL A 153 3.94 -3.28 -61.81
N GLN A 154 4.37 -4.54 -62.01
CA GLN A 154 3.89 -5.67 -61.22
C GLN A 154 4.21 -5.50 -59.72
N LYS A 155 5.40 -5.00 -59.37
CA LYS A 155 5.73 -4.68 -57.96
C LYS A 155 4.87 -3.56 -57.39
N LEU A 156 4.51 -2.57 -58.20
CA LEU A 156 3.62 -1.49 -57.78
C LEU A 156 2.20 -2.01 -57.52
N ILE A 157 1.72 -2.90 -58.40
CA ILE A 157 0.44 -3.60 -58.28
C ILE A 157 0.42 -4.48 -57.04
N ASP A 158 1.47 -5.27 -56.80
CA ASP A 158 1.56 -6.15 -55.62
C ASP A 158 1.60 -5.33 -54.32
N GLY A 159 2.35 -4.22 -54.29
CA GLY A 159 2.38 -3.31 -53.14
C GLY A 159 1.04 -2.61 -52.86
N GLN A 160 0.30 -2.22 -53.92
CA GLN A 160 -1.06 -1.67 -53.78
C GLN A 160 -2.06 -2.74 -53.33
N ARG A 161 -1.91 -3.98 -53.81
CA ARG A 161 -2.75 -5.12 -53.43
C ARG A 161 -2.52 -5.52 -51.96
N ASP A 162 -1.28 -5.48 -51.50
CA ASP A 162 -0.94 -5.72 -50.10
C ASP A 162 -1.49 -4.60 -49.19
N ALA A 163 -1.39 -3.33 -49.61
CA ALA A 163 -2.02 -2.23 -48.88
C ALA A 163 -3.55 -2.34 -48.84
N ALA A 164 -4.19 -2.77 -49.93
CA ALA A 164 -5.64 -2.99 -49.99
C ALA A 164 -6.07 -4.19 -49.13
N ASN A 165 -5.31 -5.29 -49.11
CA ASN A 165 -5.54 -6.44 -48.25
C ASN A 165 -5.34 -6.10 -46.77
N HIS A 166 -4.36 -5.25 -46.47
CA HIS A 166 -4.12 -4.74 -45.12
C HIS A 166 -5.28 -3.83 -44.67
N ALA A 167 -5.72 -2.88 -45.51
CA ALA A 167 -6.87 -2.03 -45.24
C ALA A 167 -8.18 -2.84 -45.06
N LYS A 168 -8.36 -3.92 -45.84
CA LYS A 168 -9.49 -4.84 -45.69
C LYS A 168 -9.44 -5.61 -44.36
N THR A 169 -8.26 -6.05 -43.94
CA THR A 169 -8.06 -6.73 -42.65
C THR A 169 -8.36 -5.80 -41.48
N VAL A 170 -7.87 -4.56 -41.53
CA VAL A 170 -8.18 -3.52 -40.54
C VAL A 170 -9.68 -3.19 -40.53
N ALA A 171 -10.34 -3.15 -41.69
CA ALA A 171 -11.78 -2.92 -41.78
C ALA A 171 -12.62 -4.06 -41.15
N VAL A 172 -12.19 -5.32 -41.30
CA VAL A 172 -12.83 -6.48 -40.65
C VAL A 172 -12.66 -6.40 -39.12
N GLN A 173 -11.45 -6.08 -38.65
CA GLN A 173 -11.19 -5.90 -37.22
C GLN A 173 -11.97 -4.73 -36.62
N LEU A 174 -12.11 -3.62 -37.36
CA LEU A 174 -12.90 -2.47 -36.93
C LEU A 174 -14.41 -2.81 -36.90
N ALA A 175 -14.89 -3.62 -37.83
CA ALA A 175 -16.27 -4.11 -37.83
C ALA A 175 -16.55 -5.06 -36.65
N GLU A 176 -15.60 -5.92 -36.28
CA GLU A 176 -15.71 -6.78 -35.08
C GLU A 176 -15.72 -5.95 -33.78
N VAL A 177 -14.86 -4.93 -33.68
CA VAL A 177 -14.87 -3.98 -32.56
C VAL A 177 -16.21 -3.24 -32.50
N LYS A 178 -16.76 -2.83 -33.65
CA LYS A 178 -18.07 -2.18 -33.73
C LYS A 178 -19.22 -3.11 -33.31
N ALA A 179 -19.18 -4.38 -33.69
CA ALA A 179 -20.17 -5.38 -33.29
C ALA A 179 -20.12 -5.63 -31.76
N LYS A 180 -18.91 -5.78 -31.20
CA LYS A 180 -18.72 -5.92 -29.74
C LYS A 180 -19.16 -4.67 -28.98
N ASN A 181 -18.88 -3.48 -29.50
CA ASN A 181 -19.28 -2.22 -28.85
C ASN A 181 -20.79 -1.98 -28.93
N ALA A 182 -21.46 -2.37 -30.01
CA ALA A 182 -22.91 -2.39 -30.10
C ALA A 182 -23.53 -3.42 -29.15
N GLU A 183 -22.91 -4.59 -28.97
CA GLU A 183 -23.33 -5.60 -28.00
C GLU A 183 -23.18 -5.10 -26.55
N LEU A 184 -22.06 -4.45 -26.23
CA LEU A 184 -21.82 -3.79 -24.95
C LEU A 184 -22.81 -2.66 -24.69
N THR A 185 -23.07 -1.82 -25.70
CA THR A 185 -24.05 -0.72 -25.59
C THR A 185 -25.46 -1.25 -25.38
N LYS A 186 -25.83 -2.35 -26.05
CA LYS A 186 -27.10 -3.05 -25.82
C LYS A 186 -27.15 -3.66 -24.42
N LYS A 187 -26.08 -4.30 -23.93
CA LYS A 187 -26.00 -4.81 -22.55
C LYS A 187 -26.11 -3.70 -21.50
N VAL A 188 -25.54 -2.52 -21.77
CA VAL A 188 -25.66 -1.32 -20.92
C VAL A 188 -27.08 -0.74 -20.95
N GLN A 189 -27.74 -0.75 -22.11
CA GLN A 189 -29.14 -0.34 -22.24
C GLN A 189 -30.10 -1.36 -21.58
N ASP A 190 -29.83 -2.66 -21.71
CA ASP A 190 -30.55 -3.72 -20.99
C ASP A 190 -30.33 -3.59 -19.47
N PHE A 191 -29.16 -3.13 -19.02
CA PHE A 191 -28.86 -2.77 -17.63
C PHE A 191 -29.67 -1.56 -17.14
N GLN A 192 -29.90 -0.56 -18.01
CA GLN A 192 -30.75 0.61 -17.72
C GLN A 192 -32.26 0.28 -17.85
N GLY A 193 -32.61 -0.79 -18.56
CA GLY A 193 -33.98 -1.26 -18.81
C GLY A 193 -34.47 -2.38 -17.90
N LEU A 194 -33.67 -2.86 -16.93
CA LEU A 194 -34.09 -3.85 -15.94
C LEU A 194 -35.14 -3.27 -14.99
N LYS A 195 -36.40 -3.27 -15.43
CA LYS A 195 -37.54 -3.42 -14.53
C LYS A 195 -37.33 -4.72 -13.77
N MET A 196 -37.13 -4.61 -12.45
CA MET A 196 -37.00 -5.75 -11.56
C MET A 196 -38.31 -6.54 -11.50
N GLY A 197 -38.43 -7.52 -12.39
CA GLY A 197 -39.47 -8.54 -12.34
C GLY A 197 -39.20 -9.53 -11.22
N GLY A 198 -39.66 -9.21 -10.01
CA GLY A 198 -40.31 -10.17 -9.11
C GLY A 198 -39.58 -11.43 -8.60
N LYS A 199 -38.25 -11.55 -8.66
CA LYS A 199 -37.54 -12.60 -7.89
C LYS A 199 -36.30 -12.06 -7.17
N PRO A 200 -36.10 -12.41 -5.88
CA PRO A 200 -34.94 -11.97 -5.11
C PRO A 200 -33.69 -12.73 -5.57
N VAL A 201 -32.69 -11.98 -6.03
CA VAL A 201 -31.34 -12.49 -6.32
C VAL A 201 -30.48 -12.25 -5.08
N THR A 202 -29.67 -13.22 -4.67
CA THR A 202 -28.83 -13.10 -3.47
C THR A 202 -27.58 -12.27 -3.76
N ILE A 203 -27.07 -11.59 -2.74
CA ILE A 203 -25.87 -10.72 -2.82
C ILE A 203 -24.65 -11.49 -3.37
N ASP A 204 -24.56 -12.79 -3.10
CA ASP A 204 -23.48 -13.65 -3.59
C ASP A 204 -23.52 -13.88 -5.11
N GLU A 205 -24.70 -13.94 -5.72
CA GLU A 205 -24.85 -14.03 -7.19
C GLU A 205 -24.51 -12.70 -7.88
N VAL A 206 -24.78 -11.57 -7.21
CA VAL A 206 -24.40 -10.24 -7.69
C VAL A 206 -22.89 -10.06 -7.63
N ILE A 207 -22.24 -10.47 -6.53
CA ILE A 207 -20.78 -10.41 -6.37
C ILE A 207 -20.08 -11.32 -7.37
N LYS A 208 -20.59 -12.54 -7.58
CA LYS A 208 -20.04 -13.47 -8.56
C LYS A 208 -20.13 -12.91 -9.99
N ASN A 209 -21.28 -12.38 -10.39
CA ASN A 209 -21.43 -11.73 -11.70
C ASN A 209 -20.52 -10.49 -11.85
N TYR A 210 -20.31 -9.72 -10.77
CA TYR A 210 -19.40 -8.56 -10.80
C TYR A 210 -17.94 -8.96 -10.98
N ASN A 211 -17.51 -10.04 -10.33
CA ASN A 211 -16.14 -10.54 -10.43
C ASN A 211 -15.87 -11.19 -11.80
N ASP A 212 -16.82 -11.98 -12.31
CA ASP A 212 -16.73 -12.58 -13.66
C ASP A 212 -16.66 -11.50 -14.75
N GLN A 213 -17.28 -10.33 -14.54
CA GLN A 213 -17.21 -9.18 -15.45
C GLN A 213 -15.92 -8.35 -15.31
N LEU A 214 -15.34 -8.29 -14.11
CA LEU A 214 -14.06 -7.61 -13.87
C LEU A 214 -12.91 -8.37 -14.55
N ASP A 215 -12.94 -9.70 -14.51
CA ASP A 215 -11.95 -10.56 -15.16
C ASP A 215 -12.01 -10.43 -16.69
N GLN A 216 -13.21 -10.33 -17.27
CA GLN A 216 -13.40 -10.11 -18.71
C GLN A 216 -12.91 -8.72 -19.16
N LEU A 217 -13.06 -7.69 -18.33
CA LEU A 217 -12.54 -6.35 -18.60
C LEU A 217 -11.01 -6.29 -18.55
N GLN A 218 -10.39 -7.00 -17.61
CA GLN A 218 -8.93 -7.08 -17.52
C GLN A 218 -8.33 -7.84 -18.71
N GLN A 219 -9.00 -8.91 -19.17
CA GLN A 219 -8.57 -9.66 -20.35
C GLN A 219 -8.68 -8.83 -21.63
N ALA A 220 -9.77 -8.07 -21.82
CA ALA A 220 -9.93 -7.16 -22.94
C ALA A 220 -8.87 -6.03 -22.94
N GLN A 221 -8.48 -5.52 -21.77
CA GLN A 221 -7.47 -4.48 -21.65
C GLN A 221 -6.06 -4.98 -22.00
N GLN A 222 -5.74 -6.24 -21.69
CA GLN A 222 -4.49 -6.88 -22.11
C GLN A 222 -4.43 -7.11 -23.63
N GLU A 223 -5.54 -7.51 -24.25
CA GLU A 223 -5.62 -7.69 -25.71
C GLU A 223 -5.49 -6.35 -26.47
N ILE A 224 -6.08 -5.27 -25.95
CA ILE A 224 -5.93 -3.92 -26.52
C ILE A 224 -4.47 -3.45 -26.47
N GLN A 225 -3.76 -3.72 -25.37
CA GLN A 225 -2.34 -3.37 -25.24
C GLN A 225 -1.45 -4.19 -26.17
N GLN A 226 -1.76 -5.47 -26.40
CA GLN A 226 -1.05 -6.30 -27.38
C GLN A 226 -1.30 -5.82 -28.81
N LEU A 227 -2.52 -5.43 -29.16
CA LEU A 227 -2.84 -4.88 -30.48
C LEU A 227 -2.18 -3.51 -30.71
N GLN A 228 -2.10 -2.65 -29.70
CA GLN A 228 -1.37 -1.38 -29.76
C GLN A 228 0.14 -1.59 -29.95
N ALA A 229 0.71 -2.61 -29.31
CA ALA A 229 2.12 -2.99 -29.49
C ALA A 229 2.40 -3.54 -30.91
N GLN A 230 1.45 -4.31 -31.47
CA GLN A 230 1.55 -4.83 -32.84
C GLN A 230 1.41 -3.71 -33.89
N LEU A 231 0.53 -2.73 -33.68
CA LEU A 231 0.38 -1.56 -34.55
C LEU A 231 1.66 -0.70 -34.57
N LYS A 232 2.31 -0.57 -33.41
CA LYS A 232 3.57 0.17 -33.25
C LYS A 232 4.76 -0.52 -33.94
N ALA A 233 4.70 -1.85 -34.08
CA ALA A 233 5.74 -2.64 -34.74
C ALA A 233 5.65 -2.64 -36.28
N GLN A 234 4.52 -2.23 -36.89
CA GLN A 234 4.28 -2.35 -38.33
C GLN A 234 4.46 -1.06 -39.16
N SER A 235 4.83 0.08 -38.56
CA SER A 235 5.10 1.32 -39.30
C SER A 235 6.48 1.29 -39.99
N THR A 236 6.53 1.05 -41.30
CA THR A 236 7.77 1.25 -42.09
C THR A 236 7.57 1.94 -43.45
N SER A 237 8.25 3.09 -43.55
CA SER A 237 8.72 3.85 -44.72
C SER A 237 7.76 4.78 -45.50
N LEU A 238 8.16 6.06 -45.58
CA LEU A 238 7.67 7.10 -46.49
C LEU A 238 8.88 7.80 -47.13
N THR A 239 8.76 8.19 -48.39
CA THR A 239 9.79 8.93 -49.13
C THR A 239 9.31 10.37 -49.32
N VAL A 240 10.12 11.36 -48.95
CA VAL A 240 9.81 12.79 -49.13
C VAL A 240 10.89 13.43 -50.01
N ASN A 241 10.49 14.06 -51.11
CA ASN A 241 11.34 14.83 -52.04
C ASN A 241 12.60 14.12 -52.57
N GLY A 242 12.50 12.83 -52.90
CA GLY A 242 13.54 12.12 -53.64
C GLY A 242 14.81 11.78 -52.85
N GLN A 243 14.85 12.04 -51.54
CA GLN A 243 15.89 11.50 -50.66
C GLN A 243 15.31 10.44 -49.72
N LYS A 244 16.01 9.31 -49.64
CA LYS A 244 15.75 8.24 -48.66
C LYS A 244 16.17 8.74 -47.28
N MET A 245 15.22 9.15 -46.46
CA MET A 245 15.45 9.32 -45.03
C MET A 245 15.55 7.94 -44.37
N THR A 246 16.51 7.74 -43.49
CA THR A 246 16.58 6.50 -42.71
C THR A 246 15.55 6.54 -41.59
N ALA A 247 15.10 5.38 -41.10
CA ALA A 247 14.16 5.31 -39.98
C ALA A 247 14.66 6.05 -38.72
N ALA A 248 15.99 6.16 -38.56
CA ALA A 248 16.62 6.90 -37.48
C ALA A 248 16.44 8.43 -37.61
N ASP A 249 16.42 8.96 -38.84
CA ASP A 249 16.25 10.40 -39.08
C ASP A 249 14.80 10.84 -38.82
N VAL A 250 13.84 10.00 -39.22
CA VAL A 250 12.41 10.22 -38.95
C VAL A 250 12.11 10.06 -37.45
N GLN A 251 12.69 9.05 -36.80
CA GLN A 251 12.54 8.85 -35.36
C GLN A 251 13.13 10.02 -34.57
N LYS A 252 14.29 10.55 -34.95
CA LYS A 252 14.92 11.69 -34.27
C LYS A 252 14.08 12.97 -34.38
N ILE A 253 13.42 13.20 -35.51
CA ILE A 253 12.51 14.35 -35.71
C ILE A 253 11.21 14.14 -34.92
N LEU A 254 10.68 12.92 -34.87
CA LEU A 254 9.52 12.57 -34.05
C LEU A 254 9.81 12.71 -32.55
N ASP A 255 10.97 12.27 -32.09
CA ASP A 255 11.41 12.40 -30.69
C ASP A 255 11.60 13.89 -30.31
N GLN A 256 12.12 14.70 -31.23
CA GLN A 256 12.24 16.15 -31.02
C GLN A 256 10.88 16.86 -30.97
N ARG A 257 9.92 16.45 -31.82
CA ARG A 257 8.56 17.00 -31.81
C ARG A 257 7.76 16.54 -30.60
N GLN A 258 7.90 15.28 -30.19
CA GLN A 258 7.29 14.76 -28.97
C GLN A 258 7.87 15.46 -27.74
N SER A 259 9.18 15.65 -27.67
CA SER A 259 9.81 16.41 -26.59
C SER A 259 9.34 17.88 -26.54
N ALA A 260 9.03 18.50 -27.69
CA ALA A 260 8.45 19.84 -27.73
C ALA A 260 6.98 19.86 -27.30
N ALA A 261 6.19 18.83 -27.65
CA ALA A 261 4.81 18.67 -27.19
C ALA A 261 4.73 18.44 -25.67
N ASP A 262 5.59 17.58 -25.14
CA ASP A 262 5.69 17.29 -23.70
C ASP A 262 6.10 18.55 -22.90
N GLN A 263 7.02 19.36 -23.46
CA GLN A 263 7.40 20.64 -22.86
C GLN A 263 6.28 21.69 -22.92
N ALA A 264 5.45 21.69 -23.98
CA ALA A 264 4.30 22.57 -24.09
C ALA A 264 3.16 22.20 -23.11
N GLU A 265 2.96 20.90 -22.88
CA GLU A 265 2.01 20.37 -21.89
C GLU A 265 2.45 20.69 -20.46
N GLN A 266 3.73 20.48 -20.14
CA GLN A 266 4.30 20.88 -18.84
C GLN A 266 4.16 22.39 -18.57
N LEU A 267 4.32 23.22 -19.59
CA LEU A 267 4.12 24.67 -19.49
C LEU A 267 2.65 25.04 -19.25
N ALA A 268 1.70 24.33 -19.87
CA ALA A 268 0.27 24.54 -19.65
C ALA A 268 -0.15 24.14 -18.23
N GLU A 269 0.35 23.01 -17.72
CA GLU A 269 0.13 22.59 -16.33
C GLU A 269 0.74 23.57 -15.32
N LEU A 270 1.95 24.07 -15.58
CA LEU A 270 2.59 25.06 -14.72
C LEU A 270 1.80 26.37 -14.69
N LYS A 271 1.30 26.84 -15.85
CA LYS A 271 0.42 28.02 -15.95
C LYS A 271 -0.88 27.84 -15.16
N ALA A 272 -1.49 26.65 -15.22
CA ALA A 272 -2.69 26.33 -14.43
C ALA A 272 -2.40 26.30 -12.92
N LYS A 273 -1.32 25.63 -12.50
CA LYS A 273 -0.87 25.58 -11.09
C LYS A 273 -0.54 26.98 -10.56
N ASN A 274 0.08 27.83 -11.37
CA ASN A 274 0.42 29.21 -10.99
C ASN A 274 -0.85 30.08 -10.81
N ALA A 275 -1.86 29.88 -11.65
CA ALA A 275 -3.15 30.56 -11.53
C ALA A 275 -3.91 30.16 -10.24
N ASP A 276 -3.90 28.87 -9.88
CA ASP A 276 -4.56 28.39 -8.66
C ASP A 276 -3.81 28.75 -7.39
N LEU A 277 -2.47 28.78 -7.43
CA LEU A 277 -1.65 29.30 -6.34
C LEU A 277 -1.90 30.80 -6.12
N THR A 278 -2.03 31.58 -7.20
CA THR A 278 -2.35 33.01 -7.13
C THR A 278 -3.72 33.26 -6.50
N LYS A 279 -4.75 32.50 -6.90
CA LYS A 279 -6.08 32.55 -6.24
C LYS A 279 -6.03 32.20 -4.76
N SER A 280 -5.21 31.21 -4.39
CA SER A 280 -5.05 30.78 -2.99
C SER A 280 -4.36 31.85 -2.15
N VAL A 281 -3.36 32.53 -2.71
CA VAL A 281 -2.69 33.69 -2.08
C VAL A 281 -3.66 34.86 -1.91
N ASP A 282 -4.47 35.18 -2.92
CA ASP A 282 -5.46 36.26 -2.83
C ASP A 282 -6.55 35.97 -1.77
N LYS A 283 -6.99 34.72 -1.67
CA LYS A 283 -7.95 34.28 -0.65
C LYS A 283 -7.37 34.39 0.76
N MET A 284 -6.09 34.04 0.94
CA MET A 284 -5.38 34.21 2.22
C MET A 284 -5.13 35.68 2.57
N ALA A 285 -4.74 36.51 1.60
CA ALA A 285 -4.55 37.95 1.81
C ALA A 285 -5.85 38.65 2.24
N LYS A 286 -6.98 38.27 1.62
CA LYS A 286 -8.31 38.76 2.02
C LYS A 286 -8.67 38.32 3.44
N ARG A 287 -8.40 37.06 3.80
CA ARG A 287 -8.65 36.55 5.15
C ARG A 287 -7.78 37.24 6.21
N TYR A 288 -6.56 37.57 5.85
CA TYR A 288 -5.63 38.32 6.70
C TYR A 288 -6.12 39.74 6.96
N GLN A 289 -6.62 40.44 5.92
CA GLN A 289 -7.27 41.75 6.09
C GLN A 289 -8.51 41.69 6.99
N GLU A 290 -9.36 40.67 6.83
CA GLU A 290 -10.54 40.47 7.69
C GLU A 290 -10.16 40.26 9.17
N LEU A 291 -9.09 39.48 9.44
CA LEU A 291 -8.60 39.24 10.80
C LEU A 291 -7.96 40.49 11.42
N LEU A 292 -7.24 41.28 10.62
CA LEU A 292 -6.69 42.56 11.06
C LEU A 292 -7.79 43.58 11.39
N GLU A 293 -8.82 43.70 10.57
CA GLU A 293 -9.97 44.58 10.85
C GLU A 293 -10.70 44.17 12.13
N GLN A 294 -10.94 42.87 12.32
CA GLN A 294 -11.55 42.34 13.55
C GLN A 294 -10.68 42.63 14.79
N PHE A 295 -9.36 42.52 14.66
CA PHE A 295 -8.42 42.83 15.74
C PHE A 295 -8.43 44.33 16.10
N TRP A 296 -8.39 45.23 15.10
CA TRP A 296 -8.42 46.68 15.34
C TRP A 296 -9.76 47.17 15.86
N GLN A 297 -10.89 46.59 15.40
CA GLN A 297 -12.22 46.88 15.96
C GLN A 297 -12.35 46.42 17.42
N ALA A 298 -11.66 45.35 17.81
CA ALA A 298 -11.61 44.87 19.19
C ALA A 298 -10.72 45.76 20.09
N GLN A 299 -9.57 46.22 19.59
CA GLN A 299 -8.69 47.14 20.34
C GLN A 299 -9.33 48.52 20.56
N GLY A 300 -10.11 49.04 19.60
CA GLY A 300 -10.79 50.33 19.74
C GLY A 300 -11.91 50.36 20.79
N LYS A 301 -12.35 49.21 21.31
CA LYS A 301 -13.47 49.08 22.26
C LYS A 301 -13.07 48.63 23.67
N ALA A 302 -11.83 48.25 23.93
CA ALA A 302 -11.45 47.69 25.23
C ALA A 302 -10.03 48.09 25.67
N GLY A 303 -9.96 49.04 26.60
CA GLY A 303 -8.88 49.05 27.57
C GLY A 303 -9.13 47.91 28.57
N GLN A 304 -8.23 46.92 28.58
CA GLN A 304 -8.15 45.74 29.47
C GLN A 304 -8.76 44.42 28.95
N SER A 305 -7.87 43.42 28.89
CA SER A 305 -8.03 41.96 28.77
C SER A 305 -9.35 41.44 28.19
N THR A 306 -9.36 41.16 26.90
CA THR A 306 -10.49 40.48 26.22
C THR A 306 -10.00 39.25 25.46
N THR A 307 -10.70 38.13 25.65
CA THR A 307 -10.59 36.92 24.82
C THR A 307 -11.54 37.06 23.63
N LEU A 308 -11.02 36.84 22.42
CA LEU A 308 -11.74 36.92 21.15
C LEU A 308 -12.17 35.52 20.70
N THR A 309 -13.37 35.36 20.13
CA THR A 309 -13.78 34.06 19.59
C THR A 309 -13.53 34.03 18.08
N VAL A 310 -12.54 33.26 17.64
CA VAL A 310 -12.20 33.07 16.22
C VAL A 310 -12.52 31.61 15.87
N ASN A 311 -13.35 31.37 14.85
CA ASN A 311 -13.83 30.04 14.45
C ASN A 311 -14.41 29.19 15.61
N GLY A 312 -15.10 29.83 16.56
CA GLY A 312 -15.71 29.15 17.71
C GLY A 312 -14.74 28.87 18.87
N GLN A 313 -13.46 29.25 18.78
CA GLN A 313 -12.49 29.10 19.85
C GLN A 313 -12.14 30.47 20.48
N LYS A 314 -12.15 30.53 21.82
CA LYS A 314 -11.71 31.72 22.57
C LYS A 314 -10.18 31.79 22.57
N MET A 315 -9.64 32.87 22.03
CA MET A 315 -8.21 33.14 21.87
C MET A 315 -7.84 34.45 22.56
N THR A 316 -6.66 34.54 23.15
CA THR A 316 -6.16 35.80 23.72
C THR A 316 -5.56 36.70 22.62
N ALA A 317 -5.36 37.99 22.90
CA ALA A 317 -4.73 38.90 21.95
C ALA A 317 -3.33 38.43 21.51
N THR A 318 -2.59 37.76 22.40
CA THR A 318 -1.28 37.14 22.11
C THR A 318 -1.42 35.94 21.17
N ASP A 319 -2.45 35.11 21.34
CA ASP A 319 -2.70 33.96 20.47
C ASP A 319 -3.10 34.43 19.05
N VAL A 320 -3.88 35.51 18.97
CA VAL A 320 -4.24 36.13 17.68
C VAL A 320 -3.02 36.75 17.01
N GLN A 321 -2.12 37.40 17.76
CA GLN A 321 -0.85 37.91 17.21
C GLN A 321 0.08 36.79 16.71
N LYS A 322 0.12 35.65 17.42
CA LYS A 322 0.89 34.48 16.99
C LYS A 322 0.32 33.87 15.70
N LEU A 323 -1.01 33.75 15.63
CA LEU A 323 -1.70 33.27 14.43
C LEU A 323 -1.47 34.22 13.22
N ILE A 324 -1.50 35.53 13.47
CA ILE A 324 -1.16 36.56 12.47
C ILE A 324 0.28 36.38 11.97
N ALA A 325 1.24 36.14 12.86
CA ALA A 325 2.64 35.90 12.48
C ALA A 325 2.83 34.59 11.68
N GLU A 326 2.14 33.51 12.06
CA GLU A 326 2.18 32.22 11.34
C GLU A 326 1.56 32.33 9.94
N HIS A 327 0.46 33.06 9.80
CA HIS A 327 -0.14 33.33 8.49
C HIS A 327 0.70 34.26 7.62
N GLN A 328 1.40 35.23 8.22
CA GLN A 328 2.33 36.10 7.52
C GLN A 328 3.53 35.30 6.97
N ASP A 329 4.12 34.41 7.77
CA ASP A 329 5.23 33.56 7.34
C ASP A 329 4.81 32.59 6.22
N THR A 330 3.59 32.04 6.31
CA THR A 330 3.00 31.20 5.26
C THR A 330 2.77 31.99 3.96
N ALA A 331 2.29 33.24 4.06
CA ALA A 331 2.10 34.11 2.90
C ALA A 331 3.43 34.49 2.24
N ASP A 332 4.47 34.75 3.03
CA ASP A 332 5.81 35.07 2.54
C ASP A 332 6.49 33.86 1.85
N GLN A 333 6.31 32.65 2.39
CA GLN A 333 6.75 31.41 1.75
C GLN A 333 6.03 31.18 0.41
N LEU A 334 4.72 31.36 0.35
CA LEU A 334 3.94 31.20 -0.89
C LEU A 334 4.30 32.26 -1.93
N LYS A 335 4.59 33.49 -1.51
CA LYS A 335 5.05 34.57 -2.40
C LYS A 335 6.43 34.25 -2.99
N LYS A 336 7.32 33.64 -2.20
CA LYS A 336 8.62 33.13 -2.67
C LYS A 336 8.45 32.00 -3.70
N THR A 337 7.56 31.03 -3.43
CA THR A 337 7.24 29.95 -4.37
C THR A 337 6.63 30.47 -5.67
N ASN A 338 5.70 31.42 -5.61
CA ASN A 338 5.10 32.05 -6.80
C ASN A 338 6.17 32.80 -7.62
N THR A 339 7.11 33.48 -6.97
CA THR A 339 8.23 34.15 -7.65
C THR A 339 9.12 33.14 -8.38
N GLN A 340 9.45 32.00 -7.73
CA GLN A 340 10.25 30.94 -8.35
C GLN A 340 9.54 30.28 -9.54
N LEU A 341 8.22 30.08 -9.45
CA LEU A 341 7.42 29.54 -10.55
C LEU A 341 7.32 30.51 -11.73
N LYS A 342 7.18 31.82 -11.48
CA LYS A 342 7.22 32.85 -12.53
C LYS A 342 8.57 32.92 -13.24
N THR A 343 9.68 32.80 -12.51
CA THR A 343 11.01 32.74 -13.14
C THR A 343 11.13 31.50 -14.03
N ARG A 344 10.66 30.35 -13.57
CA ARG A 344 10.70 29.12 -14.36
C ARG A 344 9.77 29.14 -15.58
N GLU A 345 8.62 29.80 -15.47
CA GLU A 345 7.71 30.07 -16.58
C GLU A 345 8.36 30.98 -17.64
N GLN A 346 9.11 32.01 -17.22
CA GLN A 346 9.89 32.88 -18.12
C GLN A 346 11.05 32.15 -18.79
N GLU A 347 11.76 31.26 -18.07
CA GLU A 347 12.81 30.41 -18.63
C GLU A 347 12.27 29.44 -19.70
N LEU A 348 11.08 28.88 -19.48
CA LEU A 348 10.40 28.00 -20.43
C LEU A 348 9.83 28.76 -21.64
N ASP A 349 9.24 29.96 -21.44
CA ASP A 349 8.79 30.80 -22.56
C ASP A 349 9.99 31.28 -23.41
N ALA A 350 11.14 31.57 -22.79
CA ALA A 350 12.38 31.88 -23.51
C ALA A 350 12.92 30.67 -24.30
N ALA A 351 12.87 29.45 -23.73
CA ALA A 351 13.22 28.21 -24.43
C ALA A 351 12.26 27.94 -25.60
N LYS A 352 10.97 28.21 -25.43
CA LYS A 352 9.95 28.11 -26.50
C LYS A 352 10.22 29.10 -27.64
N GLN A 353 10.64 30.32 -27.36
CA GLN A 353 11.04 31.29 -28.40
C GLN A 353 12.29 30.87 -29.16
N VAL A 354 13.24 30.16 -28.53
CA VAL A 354 14.39 29.56 -29.23
C VAL A 354 13.94 28.42 -30.17
N ILE A 355 12.90 27.66 -29.79
CA ILE A 355 12.32 26.58 -30.62
C ILE A 355 11.51 27.15 -31.79
N VAL A 356 10.65 28.15 -31.55
CA VAL A 356 9.84 28.81 -32.59
C VAL A 356 10.73 29.56 -33.62
N ASN A 357 11.85 30.12 -33.19
CA ASN A 357 12.86 30.71 -34.09
C ASN A 357 13.60 29.65 -34.94
N ASN A 358 13.58 28.37 -34.53
CA ASN A 358 14.09 27.26 -35.33
C ASN A 358 13.00 26.61 -36.22
N GLU A 359 11.72 26.74 -35.88
CA GLU A 359 10.58 26.20 -36.65
C GLU A 359 10.15 27.08 -37.85
N THR A 360 10.46 28.38 -37.81
CA THR A 360 10.16 29.32 -38.92
C THR A 360 11.27 29.40 -39.98
N MET A 361 12.40 28.72 -39.76
CA MET A 361 13.50 28.60 -40.72
C MET A 361 13.17 27.48 -41.72
N PRO A 362 13.26 27.72 -43.04
CA PRO A 362 13.15 26.66 -44.04
C PRO A 362 14.12 25.51 -43.71
N VAL A 363 13.67 24.26 -43.80
CA VAL A 363 14.46 23.05 -43.48
C VAL A 363 15.82 23.05 -44.18
N THR A 364 15.92 23.65 -45.37
CA THR A 364 17.16 23.85 -46.13
C THR A 364 18.18 24.75 -45.42
N GLU A 365 17.76 25.80 -44.73
CA GLU A 365 18.62 26.71 -43.97
C GLU A 365 19.11 26.09 -42.64
N LEU A 366 18.24 25.29 -42.02
CA LEU A 366 18.59 24.53 -40.79
C LEU A 366 19.71 23.52 -41.07
N ILE A 367 19.64 22.85 -42.22
CA ILE A 367 20.66 21.90 -42.71
C ILE A 367 21.98 22.63 -43.03
N GLU A 368 21.93 23.78 -43.71
CA GLU A 368 23.16 24.55 -44.00
C GLU A 368 23.85 25.09 -42.75
N ARG A 369 23.09 25.52 -41.74
CA ARG A 369 23.63 26.01 -40.47
C ARG A 369 24.31 24.88 -39.69
N TYR A 370 23.73 23.68 -39.73
CA TYR A 370 24.31 22.47 -39.15
C TYR A 370 25.59 22.04 -39.89
N CYS A 371 25.60 22.12 -41.23
CA CYS A 371 26.80 21.87 -42.04
C CYS A 371 27.91 22.91 -41.82
N ARG A 372 27.58 24.17 -41.53
CA ARG A 372 28.56 25.23 -41.19
C ARG A 372 29.17 25.05 -39.79
N LEU A 373 28.40 24.53 -38.83
CA LEU A 373 28.89 24.21 -37.49
C LEU A 373 29.83 22.99 -37.48
N LEU A 374 29.52 21.98 -38.31
CA LEU A 374 30.41 20.81 -38.50
C LEU A 374 31.71 21.15 -39.24
N ARG A 375 31.75 22.26 -40.00
CA ARG A 375 32.96 22.76 -40.69
C ARG A 375 33.84 23.68 -39.85
N ARG A 376 33.47 24.00 -38.61
CA ARG A 376 34.22 24.92 -37.71
C ARG A 376 34.70 24.27 -36.42
N GLN A 377 35.20 23.04 -36.49
CA GLN A 377 36.18 22.56 -35.49
C GLN A 377 37.59 22.65 -36.07
N PRO A 378 38.58 23.11 -35.28
CA PRO A 378 39.94 23.31 -35.76
C PRO A 378 40.57 21.97 -36.14
N ALA A 379 41.25 21.96 -37.29
CA ALA A 379 42.00 20.82 -37.79
C ALA A 379 42.98 20.32 -36.72
N GLN A 380 42.82 19.06 -36.31
CA GLN A 380 43.91 18.30 -35.70
C GLN A 380 44.86 17.80 -36.80
N PRO A 381 46.16 17.67 -36.48
CA PRO A 381 47.20 17.54 -37.49
C PRO A 381 47.21 16.16 -38.14
N ASP A 382 47.65 16.19 -39.39
CA ASP A 382 47.88 15.12 -40.36
C ASP A 382 48.50 13.84 -39.74
N PRO A 383 47.88 12.65 -39.89
CA PRO A 383 48.49 11.38 -39.49
C PRO A 383 49.38 10.86 -40.62
N GLN A 384 50.49 11.56 -40.87
CA GLN A 384 51.65 11.01 -41.57
C GLN A 384 52.91 11.18 -40.71
N SER A 385 52.99 10.42 -39.62
CA SER A 385 54.25 9.92 -39.05
C SER A 385 53.97 9.07 -37.80
N ASP A 386 53.68 7.78 -38.03
CA ASP A 386 54.26 6.69 -37.23
C ASP A 386 53.76 5.36 -37.80
N ALA A 387 54.55 4.79 -38.70
CA ALA A 387 54.48 3.36 -39.02
C ALA A 387 55.06 2.58 -37.83
N GLY A 388 54.33 2.56 -36.71
CA GLY A 388 54.59 1.67 -35.58
C GLY A 388 54.08 0.27 -35.91
N LEU A 389 54.93 -0.74 -35.68
CA LEU A 389 54.63 -2.16 -35.86
C LEU A 389 53.22 -2.53 -35.33
N VAL A 390 52.35 -2.99 -36.23
CA VAL A 390 51.12 -3.71 -35.85
C VAL A 390 51.54 -5.10 -35.37
N VAL A 391 51.77 -5.23 -34.06
CA VAL A 391 51.96 -6.53 -33.41
C VAL A 391 50.62 -7.30 -33.50
N PRO A 392 50.60 -8.55 -33.99
CA PRO A 392 49.37 -9.34 -34.05
C PRO A 392 48.77 -9.51 -32.65
N ARG A 393 47.50 -9.12 -32.47
CA ARG A 393 46.76 -9.31 -31.22
C ARG A 393 46.61 -10.78 -30.91
N SER A 394 46.82 -11.14 -29.64
CA SER A 394 46.59 -12.52 -29.18
C SER A 394 45.11 -12.89 -29.29
N ASP A 395 44.78 -14.17 -29.43
CA ASP A 395 43.38 -14.62 -29.49
C ASP A 395 42.61 -14.29 -28.19
N THR A 396 43.33 -14.23 -27.06
CA THR A 396 42.79 -13.74 -25.78
C THR A 396 42.36 -12.28 -25.85
N GLU A 397 43.13 -11.39 -26.48
CA GLU A 397 42.77 -9.97 -26.63
C GLU A 397 41.56 -9.78 -27.54
N LYS A 398 41.47 -10.55 -28.64
CA LYS A 398 40.28 -10.55 -29.52
C LYS A 398 39.03 -10.99 -28.76
N LEU A 399 39.15 -11.99 -27.89
CA LEU A 399 38.05 -12.48 -27.07
C LEU A 399 37.61 -11.46 -26.01
N ILE A 400 38.57 -10.76 -25.40
CA ILE A 400 38.30 -9.63 -24.50
C ILE A 400 37.59 -8.49 -25.25
N ASP A 401 38.04 -8.16 -26.46
CA ASP A 401 37.40 -7.13 -27.30
C ASP A 401 35.97 -7.52 -27.67
N ARG A 402 35.72 -8.78 -28.07
CA ARG A 402 34.38 -9.33 -28.35
C ARG A 402 33.45 -9.15 -27.15
N TYR A 403 33.91 -9.48 -25.96
CA TYR A 403 33.14 -9.29 -24.73
C TYR A 403 32.80 -7.81 -24.51
N TYR A 404 33.77 -6.91 -24.64
CA TYR A 404 33.51 -5.49 -24.42
C TYR A 404 32.62 -4.86 -25.50
N GLN A 405 32.64 -5.37 -26.73
CA GLN A 405 31.66 -4.97 -27.75
C GLN A 405 30.26 -5.43 -27.36
N ALA A 406 30.09 -6.68 -26.92
CA ALA A 406 28.82 -7.16 -26.40
C ALA A 406 28.32 -6.30 -25.23
N VAL A 407 29.19 -5.97 -24.27
CA VAL A 407 28.88 -5.06 -23.15
C VAL A 407 28.41 -3.70 -23.66
N LYS A 408 29.13 -3.07 -24.60
CA LYS A 408 28.75 -1.76 -25.16
C LYS A 408 27.39 -1.80 -25.85
N THR A 409 27.08 -2.88 -26.57
CA THR A 409 25.79 -3.05 -27.24
C THR A 409 24.63 -3.17 -26.25
N VAL A 410 24.83 -3.90 -25.15
CA VAL A 410 23.75 -4.15 -24.18
C VAL A 410 23.65 -3.11 -23.06
N LEU A 411 24.64 -2.20 -22.94
CA LEU A 411 24.71 -1.24 -21.85
C LEU A 411 23.49 -0.31 -21.79
N GLY A 412 22.94 0.10 -22.93
CA GLY A 412 21.73 0.91 -23.00
C GLY A 412 20.52 0.20 -22.38
N ASN A 413 20.29 -1.06 -22.75
CA ASN A 413 19.19 -1.86 -22.20
C ASN A 413 19.35 -2.06 -20.67
N TYR A 414 20.58 -2.25 -20.19
CA TYR A 414 20.86 -2.32 -18.76
C TYR A 414 20.54 -0.99 -18.07
N GLN A 415 20.91 0.15 -18.67
CA GLN A 415 20.61 1.48 -18.15
C GLN A 415 19.10 1.71 -18.04
N ASP A 416 18.34 1.38 -19.08
CA ASP A 416 16.89 1.52 -19.10
C ASP A 416 16.23 0.68 -18.00
N GLN A 417 16.70 -0.56 -17.80
CA GLN A 417 16.17 -1.44 -16.76
C GLN A 417 16.47 -0.91 -15.35
N VAL A 418 17.65 -0.34 -15.12
CA VAL A 418 17.98 0.32 -13.85
C VAL A 418 17.09 1.55 -13.63
N ALA A 419 16.89 2.38 -14.65
CA ALA A 419 16.05 3.57 -14.57
C ALA A 419 14.59 3.22 -14.26
N GLU A 420 14.03 2.18 -14.90
CA GLU A 420 12.68 1.69 -14.62
C GLU A 420 12.53 1.24 -13.16
N LEU A 421 13.51 0.48 -12.65
CA LEU A 421 13.50 0.01 -11.26
C LEU A 421 13.68 1.17 -10.27
N GLN A 422 14.48 2.19 -10.61
CA GLN A 422 14.60 3.40 -9.79
C GLN A 422 13.30 4.18 -9.72
N GLN A 423 12.57 4.31 -10.82
CA GLN A 423 11.26 4.95 -10.84
C GLN A 423 10.26 4.19 -9.96
N LYS A 424 10.25 2.85 -10.03
CA LYS A 424 9.44 2.00 -9.14
C LYS A 424 9.84 2.20 -7.67
N MET A 425 11.14 2.28 -7.38
CA MET A 425 11.63 2.55 -6.03
C MET A 425 11.13 3.89 -5.50
N THR A 426 11.22 4.96 -6.31
CA THR A 426 10.74 6.29 -5.93
C THR A 426 9.25 6.28 -5.58
N LYS A 427 8.42 5.62 -6.40
CA LYS A 427 6.98 5.47 -6.12
C LYS A 427 6.71 4.80 -4.77
N TYR A 428 7.49 3.79 -4.37
CA TYR A 428 7.33 3.16 -3.06
C TYR A 428 7.83 4.03 -1.89
N LEU A 429 8.78 4.93 -2.15
CA LEU A 429 9.35 5.80 -1.12
C LEU A 429 8.45 6.99 -0.76
N GLU A 430 7.63 7.47 -1.69
CA GLU A 430 6.70 8.62 -1.53
C GLU A 430 5.70 8.45 -0.36
N GLY A 431 5.37 7.22 0.04
CA GLY A 431 4.30 6.95 1.01
C GLY A 431 4.69 7.00 2.50
N HIS A 432 5.98 7.13 2.82
CA HIS A 432 6.56 7.04 4.18
C HIS A 432 6.10 5.84 5.05
N GLY A 433 5.39 4.85 4.50
CA GLY A 433 4.84 3.74 5.27
C GLY A 433 5.89 2.72 5.71
N GLN A 434 6.98 2.63 4.98
CA GLN A 434 8.14 1.83 5.30
C GLN A 434 8.80 2.24 6.63
N ASP A 435 8.69 3.51 7.04
CA ASP A 435 9.24 3.99 8.32
C ASP A 435 8.49 3.40 9.51
N ASP A 436 7.16 3.48 9.48
CA ASP A 436 6.29 2.86 10.49
C ASP A 436 6.39 1.34 10.46
N PHE A 437 6.52 0.75 9.27
CA PHE A 437 6.72 -0.70 9.10
C PHE A 437 7.97 -1.17 9.86
N LEU A 438 9.05 -0.39 9.81
CA LEU A 438 10.28 -0.71 10.51
C LEU A 438 10.30 -0.24 11.96
N GLN A 439 9.21 0.34 12.47
CA GLN A 439 9.12 0.83 13.84
C GLN A 439 8.16 -0.02 14.67
N LEU A 440 8.59 -0.35 15.88
CA LEU A 440 7.75 -0.94 16.90
C LEU A 440 7.31 0.17 17.84
N VAL A 441 6.00 0.34 18.00
CA VAL A 441 5.47 1.43 18.81
C VAL A 441 5.31 0.94 20.24
N GLU A 442 6.03 1.55 21.17
CA GLU A 442 5.77 1.41 22.60
C GLU A 442 4.59 2.30 22.97
N ARG A 443 3.50 1.70 23.48
CA ARG A 443 2.29 2.39 23.90
C ARG A 443 1.94 2.03 25.33
N LYS A 444 1.44 3.03 26.08
CA LYS A 444 0.81 2.82 27.40
C LYS A 444 -0.65 2.47 27.21
N MET A 445 -1.03 1.24 27.50
CA MET A 445 -2.43 0.79 27.42
C MET A 445 -2.70 -0.34 28.42
N SER A 446 -3.97 -0.62 28.67
CA SER A 446 -4.31 -1.75 29.55
C SER A 446 -4.01 -3.09 28.89
N ALA A 447 -3.88 -4.15 29.68
CA ALA A 447 -3.60 -5.49 29.16
C ALA A 447 -4.70 -5.98 28.20
N SER A 448 -5.98 -5.74 28.49
CA SER A 448 -7.08 -6.11 27.59
C SER A 448 -7.08 -5.28 26.30
N THR A 449 -6.79 -3.97 26.40
CA THR A 449 -6.67 -3.08 25.24
C THR A 449 -5.53 -3.54 24.34
N TYR A 450 -4.39 -3.87 24.95
CA TYR A 450 -3.25 -4.44 24.24
C TYR A 450 -3.61 -5.75 23.56
N GLN A 451 -4.18 -6.70 24.29
CA GLN A 451 -4.58 -7.99 23.76
C GLN A 451 -5.54 -7.86 22.57
N LYS A 452 -6.56 -6.99 22.67
CA LYS A 452 -7.50 -6.72 21.58
C LYS A 452 -6.79 -6.11 20.37
N SER A 453 -6.08 -5.00 20.57
CA SER A 453 -5.37 -4.31 19.48
C SER A 453 -4.33 -5.21 18.81
N PHE A 454 -3.60 -5.98 19.61
CA PHE A 454 -2.62 -6.96 19.14
C PHE A 454 -3.27 -8.07 18.34
N ALA A 455 -4.36 -8.67 18.86
CA ALA A 455 -5.08 -9.73 18.17
C ALA A 455 -5.64 -9.23 16.84
N ASP A 456 -6.27 -8.06 16.82
CA ASP A 456 -6.84 -7.45 15.61
C ASP A 456 -5.76 -7.22 14.55
N ARG A 457 -4.64 -6.59 14.93
CA ARG A 457 -3.53 -6.30 14.01
C ARG A 457 -2.80 -7.56 13.56
N ASN A 458 -2.61 -8.53 14.44
CA ASN A 458 -2.03 -9.81 14.09
C ASN A 458 -2.95 -10.59 13.15
N GLN A 459 -4.26 -10.57 13.35
CA GLN A 459 -5.24 -11.18 12.44
C GLN A 459 -5.25 -10.50 11.08
N GLN A 460 -5.10 -9.17 11.02
CA GLN A 460 -4.91 -8.48 9.75
C GLN A 460 -3.64 -8.93 9.04
N MET A 461 -2.53 -9.10 9.79
CA MET A 461 -1.28 -9.63 9.24
C MET A 461 -1.42 -11.08 8.78
N ILE A 462 -2.13 -11.93 9.52
CA ILE A 462 -2.42 -13.32 9.15
C ILE A 462 -3.23 -13.38 7.86
N ARG A 463 -4.30 -12.59 7.75
CA ARG A 463 -5.10 -12.49 6.53
C ARG A 463 -4.30 -11.99 5.34
N TYR A 464 -3.46 -10.99 5.57
CA TYR A 464 -2.54 -10.52 4.55
C TYR A 464 -1.64 -11.67 4.09
N ILE A 465 -0.98 -12.33 5.04
CA ILE A 465 -0.13 -13.50 4.79
C ILE A 465 -0.91 -14.46 3.92
N GLU A 466 -2.04 -15.02 4.36
CA GLU A 466 -2.84 -16.03 3.65
C GLU A 466 -3.12 -15.72 2.19
N ASN A 467 -3.40 -14.45 1.88
CA ASN A 467 -3.77 -14.02 0.54
C ASN A 467 -2.56 -13.55 -0.30
N HIS A 468 -1.36 -13.53 0.27
CA HIS A 468 -0.19 -13.02 -0.39
C HIS A 468 0.59 -14.11 -1.13
N GLN A 469 0.89 -13.87 -2.40
CA GLN A 469 1.57 -14.83 -3.28
C GLN A 469 3.04 -15.12 -2.90
N TYR A 470 3.64 -14.36 -1.98
CA TYR A 470 5.07 -14.46 -1.66
C TYR A 470 5.39 -15.05 -0.27
N GLN A 471 4.41 -15.70 0.38
CA GLN A 471 4.50 -16.25 1.74
C GLN A 471 5.64 -17.26 1.96
N GLU A 472 5.86 -18.16 1.00
CA GLU A 472 6.77 -19.31 1.13
C GLU A 472 8.18 -18.91 1.53
N ASN A 473 8.60 -17.72 1.09
CA ASN A 473 9.91 -17.22 1.39
C ASN A 473 10.06 -16.86 2.88
N LEU A 474 9.03 -16.34 3.55
CA LEU A 474 9.13 -15.75 4.89
C LEU A 474 8.57 -16.62 6.02
N VAL A 475 7.56 -17.40 5.73
CA VAL A 475 6.98 -18.38 6.66
C VAL A 475 7.42 -19.74 6.15
N ARG A 476 8.31 -20.41 6.91
CA ARG A 476 8.78 -21.74 6.49
C ARG A 476 7.56 -22.67 6.34
N PRO A 477 7.40 -23.40 5.22
CA PRO A 477 6.27 -24.32 5.01
C PRO A 477 6.15 -25.36 6.13
N GLU A 478 7.29 -25.84 6.62
CA GLU A 478 7.40 -26.74 7.78
C GLU A 478 6.83 -26.19 9.10
N ASN A 479 6.54 -24.88 9.18
CA ASN A 479 5.84 -24.26 10.33
C ASN A 479 4.32 -24.21 10.16
N GLN A 480 3.78 -24.33 8.94
CA GLN A 480 2.32 -24.39 8.71
C GLN A 480 1.78 -25.73 9.19
N GLU A 481 2.42 -26.84 8.81
CA GLU A 481 2.00 -28.19 9.25
C GLU A 481 2.25 -28.46 10.75
N LYS A 482 3.24 -27.78 11.36
CA LYS A 482 3.63 -27.98 12.77
C LYS A 482 2.97 -27.02 13.76
N ASN A 483 2.30 -25.97 13.30
CA ASN A 483 1.53 -25.05 14.16
C ASN A 483 0.06 -25.02 13.72
N PRO A 484 -0.77 -25.99 14.14
CA PRO A 484 -2.21 -25.94 13.92
C PRO A 484 -2.89 -24.73 14.59
N HIS A 485 -2.16 -23.97 15.42
CA HIS A 485 -2.62 -22.73 16.03
C HIS A 485 -2.05 -21.52 15.28
N ASP A 486 -2.81 -21.06 14.28
CA ASP A 486 -2.44 -20.04 13.30
C ASP A 486 -2.10 -18.64 13.85
N GLU A 487 -2.44 -18.43 15.12
CA GLU A 487 -2.39 -17.14 15.84
C GLU A 487 -0.98 -16.53 15.98
N LEU A 488 0.11 -17.27 15.77
CA LEU A 488 1.48 -16.70 15.83
C LEU A 488 2.10 -16.42 14.46
N ARG A 489 1.41 -16.77 13.38
CA ARG A 489 1.95 -16.66 12.03
C ARG A 489 2.24 -15.21 11.64
N GLY A 490 1.35 -14.28 11.97
CA GLY A 490 1.52 -12.84 11.75
C GLY A 490 2.77 -12.25 12.43
N ILE A 491 2.97 -12.58 13.70
CA ILE A 491 4.16 -12.15 14.47
C ILE A 491 5.46 -12.70 13.88
N ASN A 492 5.48 -14.00 13.55
CA ASN A 492 6.67 -14.64 12.99
C ASN A 492 7.02 -14.07 11.61
N TYR A 493 6.01 -13.85 10.77
CA TYR A 493 6.17 -13.19 9.49
C TYR A 493 6.77 -11.80 9.65
N TRP A 494 6.21 -10.96 10.54
CA TRP A 494 6.72 -9.62 10.80
C TRP A 494 8.19 -9.64 11.21
N GLY A 495 8.55 -10.48 12.18
CA GLY A 495 9.93 -10.60 12.65
C GLY A 495 10.91 -11.01 11.54
N ASN A 496 10.53 -12.01 10.74
CA ASN A 496 11.36 -12.50 9.63
C ASN A 496 11.46 -11.46 8.50
N PHE A 497 10.36 -10.79 8.19
CA PHE A 497 10.31 -9.82 7.11
C PHE A 497 11.19 -8.61 7.44
N VAL A 498 11.06 -8.02 8.62
CA VAL A 498 11.90 -6.88 9.04
C VAL A 498 13.39 -7.23 9.00
N TYR A 499 13.76 -8.44 9.45
CA TYR A 499 15.15 -8.90 9.36
C TYR A 499 15.68 -8.94 7.92
N ARG A 500 14.92 -9.54 7.00
CA ARG A 500 15.32 -9.64 5.59
C ARG A 500 15.34 -8.29 4.90
N TYR A 501 14.33 -7.47 5.19
CA TYR A 501 14.21 -6.12 4.70
C TYR A 501 15.47 -5.31 5.02
N ARG A 502 15.89 -5.32 6.29
CA ARG A 502 17.11 -4.64 6.75
C ARG A 502 18.37 -5.13 6.04
N LYS A 503 18.53 -6.44 5.94
CA LYS A 503 19.68 -7.03 5.24
C LYS A 503 19.73 -6.56 3.78
N ARG A 504 18.58 -6.48 3.12
CA ARG A 504 18.49 -6.03 1.71
C ARG A 504 18.72 -4.53 1.58
N LEU A 505 18.15 -3.72 2.48
CA LEU A 505 18.39 -2.28 2.58
C LEU A 505 19.87 -1.94 2.75
N ALA A 506 20.53 -2.57 3.74
CA ALA A 506 21.95 -2.36 3.99
C ALA A 506 22.80 -2.75 2.77
N LYS A 507 22.52 -3.92 2.17
CA LYS A 507 23.22 -4.38 0.97
C LYS A 507 23.02 -3.44 -0.22
N MET A 508 21.81 -2.91 -0.40
CA MET A 508 21.51 -1.97 -1.49
C MET A 508 22.30 -0.67 -1.34
N LEU A 509 22.29 -0.09 -0.13
CA LEU A 509 23.04 1.13 0.16
C LEU A 509 24.54 0.94 -0.06
N ASP A 510 25.09 -0.21 0.35
CA ASP A 510 26.50 -0.56 0.14
C ASP A 510 26.84 -0.78 -1.34
N GLN A 511 26.04 -1.55 -2.08
CA GLN A 511 26.27 -1.76 -3.51
C GLN A 511 26.16 -0.46 -4.32
N ASN A 512 25.25 0.43 -3.94
CA ASN A 512 25.14 1.72 -4.61
C ASN A 512 26.40 2.59 -4.43
N GLN A 513 27.01 2.56 -3.24
CA GLN A 513 28.29 3.24 -2.99
C GLN A 513 29.45 2.60 -3.75
N ASN A 514 29.34 1.30 -4.06
CA ASN A 514 30.40 0.48 -4.64
C ASN A 514 30.16 0.08 -6.11
N VAL A 515 29.33 0.79 -6.86
CA VAL A 515 28.93 0.40 -8.24
C VAL A 515 30.12 0.29 -9.22
N HIS A 516 31.22 0.99 -8.95
CA HIS A 516 32.46 0.96 -9.76
C HIS A 516 33.60 0.16 -9.11
N HIS A 517 33.35 -0.49 -7.97
CA HIS A 517 34.40 -1.19 -7.22
C HIS A 517 35.06 -2.30 -8.05
N ASP A 518 34.30 -2.94 -8.94
CA ASP A 518 34.78 -4.05 -9.75
C ASP A 518 35.79 -3.63 -10.83
N PHE A 519 35.78 -2.36 -11.25
CA PHE A 519 36.74 -1.82 -12.21
C PHE A 519 38.20 -2.01 -11.76
N LYS A 520 38.48 -1.99 -10.44
CA LYS A 520 39.87 -2.17 -9.95
C LYS A 520 40.46 -3.54 -10.32
N TYR A 521 39.62 -4.50 -10.68
CA TYR A 521 40.02 -5.84 -11.09
C TYR A 521 40.05 -6.01 -12.62
N ALA A 522 39.73 -4.96 -13.38
CA ALA A 522 39.72 -5.01 -14.83
C ALA A 522 41.09 -5.41 -15.40
N TYR A 523 41.05 -6.27 -16.42
CA TYR A 523 42.22 -6.76 -17.11
C TYR A 523 43.03 -5.61 -17.71
N ARG A 524 44.36 -5.63 -17.53
CA ARG A 524 45.24 -4.48 -17.82
C ARG A 524 45.15 -4.00 -19.27
N TYR A 525 45.03 -4.93 -20.23
CA TYR A 525 44.94 -4.62 -21.65
C TYR A 525 43.73 -3.74 -21.98
N ALA A 526 42.54 -4.10 -21.50
CA ALA A 526 41.29 -3.42 -21.82
C ALA A 526 40.89 -2.36 -20.77
N LYS A 527 41.85 -1.88 -19.97
CA LYS A 527 41.57 -0.98 -18.84
C LYS A 527 40.93 0.34 -19.27
N SER A 528 41.25 0.87 -20.45
CA SER A 528 40.62 2.07 -21.01
C SER A 528 39.14 1.85 -21.35
N THR A 529 38.82 0.75 -22.03
CA THR A 529 37.45 0.35 -22.37
C THR A 529 36.64 0.04 -21.11
N ALA A 530 37.24 -0.66 -20.15
CA ALA A 530 36.64 -0.90 -18.85
C ALA A 530 36.36 0.42 -18.10
N LEU A 531 37.24 1.42 -18.19
CA LEU A 531 37.02 2.71 -17.56
C LEU A 531 35.86 3.48 -18.21
N GLU A 532 35.73 3.40 -19.54
CA GLU A 532 34.61 3.97 -20.28
C GLU A 532 33.28 3.33 -19.84
N ILE A 533 33.21 2.01 -19.80
CA ILE A 533 32.03 1.27 -19.32
C ILE A 533 31.74 1.63 -17.86
N SER A 534 32.76 1.70 -17.01
CA SER A 534 32.59 2.10 -15.61
C SER A 534 31.96 3.48 -15.50
N LYS A 535 32.37 4.47 -16.30
CA LYS A 535 31.79 5.82 -16.28
C LYS A 535 30.33 5.85 -16.75
N ASN A 536 29.97 4.95 -17.66
CA ASN A 536 28.63 4.90 -18.24
C ASN A 536 27.69 3.94 -17.47
N LYS A 537 28.21 3.15 -16.53
CA LYS A 537 27.39 2.26 -15.71
C LYS A 537 26.61 3.08 -14.67
N PRO A 538 25.27 3.03 -14.68
CA PRO A 538 24.46 3.81 -13.75
C PRO A 538 24.55 3.24 -12.33
N SER A 539 24.46 4.14 -11.34
CA SER A 539 24.21 3.78 -9.94
C SER A 539 22.91 2.98 -9.81
N TYR A 540 22.82 2.09 -8.82
CA TYR A 540 21.61 1.32 -8.54
C TYR A 540 20.46 2.21 -8.04
N LEU A 541 20.79 3.32 -7.38
CA LEU A 541 19.85 4.29 -6.83
C LEU A 541 20.18 5.70 -7.32
N SER A 542 19.14 6.50 -7.57
CA SER A 542 19.26 7.94 -7.71
C SER A 542 19.65 8.58 -6.37
N ASP A 543 20.23 9.78 -6.40
CA ASP A 543 20.63 10.49 -5.18
C ASP A 543 19.46 10.70 -4.21
N GLN A 544 18.28 11.02 -4.74
CA GLN A 544 17.06 11.13 -3.95
C GLN A 544 16.72 9.81 -3.24
N ASN A 545 16.68 8.69 -3.97
CA ASN A 545 16.38 7.39 -3.38
C ASN A 545 17.43 6.98 -2.34
N VAL A 546 18.71 7.33 -2.55
CA VAL A 546 19.77 7.12 -1.55
C VAL A 546 19.49 7.90 -0.27
N LEU A 547 19.12 9.18 -0.39
CA LEU A 547 18.81 10.03 0.75
C LEU A 547 17.63 9.48 1.54
N ASP A 548 16.56 9.08 0.86
CA ASP A 548 15.35 8.56 1.50
C ASP A 548 15.60 7.20 2.19
N LEU A 549 16.30 6.29 1.51
CA LEU A 549 16.70 5.00 2.10
C LEU A 549 17.67 5.17 3.27
N ARG A 550 18.56 6.17 3.22
CA ARG A 550 19.41 6.51 4.36
C ARG A 550 18.60 7.14 5.50
N ALA A 551 17.57 7.92 5.22
CA ALA A 551 16.68 8.46 6.25
C ALA A 551 16.00 7.30 7.00
N ILE A 552 15.39 6.36 6.28
CA ILE A 552 14.80 5.12 6.80
C ILE A 552 15.83 4.34 7.63
N TYR A 553 17.02 4.10 7.07
CA TYR A 553 18.07 3.34 7.74
C TYR A 553 18.60 4.05 8.99
N SER A 554 18.77 5.38 8.95
CA SER A 554 19.25 6.18 10.07
C SER A 554 18.23 6.29 11.22
N GLY A 555 16.94 6.19 10.90
CA GLY A 555 15.87 6.00 11.89
C GLY A 555 16.10 4.74 12.75
N ILE A 556 16.80 3.74 12.20
CA ILE A 556 17.28 2.57 12.92
C ILE A 556 18.62 2.90 13.58
N LYS A 557 18.56 3.75 14.62
CA LYS A 557 19.76 4.23 15.35
C LYS A 557 20.62 3.10 15.94
N ASN A 558 20.02 1.95 16.23
CA ASN A 558 20.72 0.78 16.73
C ASN A 558 19.99 -0.50 16.30
N GLU A 559 20.55 -1.19 15.30
CA GLU A 559 19.97 -2.40 14.73
C GLU A 559 19.77 -3.50 15.79
N GLN A 560 20.77 -3.70 16.66
CA GLN A 560 20.72 -4.71 17.73
C GLN A 560 19.61 -4.41 18.74
N ASN A 561 19.44 -3.14 19.15
CA ASN A 561 18.38 -2.74 20.06
C ASN A 561 17.02 -2.97 19.44
N PHE A 562 16.83 -2.60 18.17
CA PHE A 562 15.58 -2.87 17.50
C PHE A 562 15.29 -4.37 17.39
N TYR A 563 16.31 -5.17 17.04
CA TYR A 563 16.17 -6.63 17.02
C TYR A 563 15.76 -7.17 18.40
N LYS A 564 16.35 -6.65 19.48
CA LYS A 564 15.93 -6.97 20.86
C LYS A 564 14.47 -6.57 21.10
N THR A 565 14.01 -5.43 20.60
CA THR A 565 12.60 -4.99 20.71
C THR A 565 11.66 -5.94 19.97
N VAL A 566 11.98 -6.35 18.74
CA VAL A 566 11.19 -7.34 17.97
C VAL A 566 11.15 -8.68 18.70
N LYS A 567 12.30 -9.12 19.24
CA LYS A 567 12.37 -10.35 20.02
C LYS A 567 11.54 -10.25 21.29
N ARG A 568 11.64 -9.15 22.04
CA ARG A 568 10.82 -8.89 23.24
C ARG A 568 9.34 -8.90 22.91
N PHE A 569 8.94 -8.27 21.80
CA PHE A 569 7.58 -8.29 21.30
C PHE A 569 7.09 -9.72 21.06
N ARG A 570 7.86 -10.52 20.32
CA ARG A 570 7.55 -11.93 20.06
C ARG A 570 7.42 -12.73 21.36
N ASP A 571 8.36 -12.58 22.29
CA ASP A 571 8.34 -13.29 23.56
C ASP A 571 7.13 -12.88 24.42
N GLN A 572 6.72 -11.61 24.38
CA GLN A 572 5.52 -11.11 25.07
C GLN A 572 4.23 -11.60 24.40
N ALA A 573 4.16 -11.55 23.07
CA ALA A 573 3.08 -12.08 22.26
C ALA A 573 2.82 -13.56 22.54
N ASP A 574 3.87 -14.37 22.51
CA ASP A 574 3.79 -15.81 22.77
C ASP A 574 3.25 -16.09 24.17
N LYS A 575 3.69 -15.33 25.18
CA LYS A 575 3.19 -15.44 26.56
C LYS A 575 1.73 -15.05 26.67
N GLN A 576 1.35 -13.89 26.12
CA GLN A 576 -0.01 -13.37 26.18
C GLN A 576 -1.00 -14.32 25.50
N ARG A 577 -0.65 -14.81 24.31
CA ARG A 577 -1.46 -15.77 23.57
C ARG A 577 -1.66 -17.07 24.35
N LYS A 578 -0.60 -17.64 24.90
CA LYS A 578 -0.71 -18.88 25.70
C LYS A 578 -1.57 -18.68 26.95
N GLY A 579 -1.42 -17.55 27.63
CA GLY A 579 -2.24 -17.17 28.78
C GLY A 579 -3.72 -17.05 28.41
N ALA A 580 -4.03 -16.21 27.42
CA ALA A 580 -5.37 -16.01 26.90
C ALA A 580 -6.03 -17.31 26.44
N GLU A 581 -5.28 -18.20 25.79
CA GLU A 581 -5.79 -19.50 25.36
C GLU A 581 -6.13 -20.40 26.54
N GLY A 582 -5.26 -20.46 27.55
CA GLY A 582 -5.54 -21.20 28.77
C GLY A 582 -6.80 -20.68 29.48
N GLU A 583 -6.89 -19.36 29.63
CA GLU A 583 -8.07 -18.72 30.23
C GLU A 583 -9.35 -18.99 29.43
N ARG A 584 -9.28 -18.95 28.10
CA ARG A 584 -10.42 -19.24 27.20
C ARG A 584 -10.90 -20.67 27.38
N VAL A 585 -9.99 -21.65 27.39
CA VAL A 585 -10.32 -23.07 27.55
C VAL A 585 -11.00 -23.32 28.89
N VAL A 586 -10.44 -22.83 30.00
CA VAL A 586 -11.04 -22.99 31.33
C VAL A 586 -12.37 -22.30 31.42
N ARG A 587 -12.47 -21.04 30.94
CA ARG A 587 -13.71 -20.27 30.93
C ARG A 587 -14.83 -21.02 30.22
N ASN A 588 -14.57 -21.56 29.04
CA ASN A 588 -15.56 -22.31 28.26
C ASN A 588 -15.96 -23.60 28.99
N LEU A 589 -14.99 -24.31 29.55
CA LEU A 589 -15.22 -25.53 30.33
C LEU A 589 -16.13 -25.26 31.53
N VAL A 590 -15.80 -24.29 32.39
CA VAL A 590 -16.57 -24.03 33.61
C VAL A 590 -17.91 -23.35 33.33
N LYS A 591 -18.06 -22.59 32.24
CA LYS A 591 -19.35 -22.05 31.80
C LYS A 591 -20.31 -23.13 31.29
N SER A 592 -19.79 -24.25 30.79
CA SER A 592 -20.63 -25.35 30.31
C SER A 592 -21.37 -26.09 31.43
N TYR A 593 -20.93 -25.93 32.69
CA TYR A 593 -21.56 -26.59 33.83
C TYR A 593 -22.78 -25.80 34.30
N THR A 594 -23.92 -26.48 34.34
CA THR A 594 -25.20 -25.91 34.78
C THR A 594 -25.05 -25.36 36.21
N HIS A 595 -25.59 -24.16 36.46
CA HIS A 595 -25.56 -23.44 37.74
C HIS A 595 -24.25 -22.73 38.11
N ASN A 596 -23.22 -22.77 37.27
CA ASN A 596 -22.03 -21.94 37.50
C ASN A 596 -22.29 -20.48 37.15
N ARG A 597 -21.98 -19.58 38.08
CA ARG A 597 -21.75 -18.16 37.81
C ARG A 597 -20.26 -17.94 37.63
N VAL A 598 -19.85 -17.43 36.46
CA VAL A 598 -18.45 -17.33 36.08
C VAL A 598 -18.08 -15.87 35.88
N LEU A 599 -17.11 -15.40 36.66
CA LEU A 599 -16.52 -14.06 36.54
C LEU A 599 -15.09 -14.21 36.00
N THR A 600 -14.71 -13.41 35.01
CA THR A 600 -13.38 -13.47 34.37
C THR A 600 -12.81 -12.09 34.14
N SER A 601 -11.48 -11.99 33.96
CA SER A 601 -10.79 -10.72 33.71
C SER A 601 -11.03 -9.72 34.85
N LEU A 602 -11.00 -10.21 36.08
CA LEU A 602 -11.26 -9.42 37.28
C LEU A 602 -10.02 -8.66 37.71
N ASN A 603 -10.15 -7.37 37.94
CA ASN A 603 -9.13 -6.50 38.52
C ASN A 603 -9.69 -5.96 39.83
N LEU A 604 -9.36 -6.63 40.92
CA LEU A 604 -9.92 -6.31 42.24
C LEU A 604 -8.94 -5.50 43.08
N PRO A 605 -9.40 -4.58 43.94
CA PRO A 605 -8.52 -3.76 44.78
C PRO A 605 -7.63 -4.62 45.69
N TYR A 606 -6.34 -4.31 45.74
CA TYR A 606 -5.41 -4.93 46.67
C TYR A 606 -4.24 -4.00 47.04
N GLN A 607 -4.02 -3.86 48.35
CA GLN A 607 -2.87 -3.15 48.90
C GLN A 607 -1.75 -4.16 49.18
N TYR A 608 -0.66 -4.06 48.42
CA TYR A 608 0.55 -4.82 48.69
C TYR A 608 1.30 -4.23 49.91
N ARG A 609 2.25 -4.98 50.49
CA ARG A 609 2.95 -4.68 51.77
C ARG A 609 3.59 -3.29 51.92
N LYS A 610 3.58 -2.43 50.90
CA LYS A 610 4.07 -1.04 50.91
C LYS A 610 2.96 0.03 50.94
N GLY A 611 1.68 -0.36 51.06
CA GLY A 611 0.56 0.59 51.05
C GLY A 611 0.22 1.16 49.69
N GLU A 612 0.86 0.69 48.62
CA GLU A 612 0.53 1.07 47.25
C GLU A 612 -0.79 0.40 46.83
N ASP A 613 -1.79 1.22 46.51
CA ASP A 613 -3.03 0.75 45.91
C ASP A 613 -2.74 0.11 44.55
N ASN A 614 -3.14 -1.15 44.42
CA ASN A 614 -2.92 -1.93 43.22
C ASN A 614 -4.15 -2.77 42.89
N SER A 615 -4.15 -3.35 41.68
CA SER A 615 -5.15 -4.31 41.26
C SER A 615 -4.56 -5.71 41.39
N ASN A 616 -5.34 -6.61 41.95
CA ASN A 616 -5.09 -8.03 41.91
C ASN A 616 -5.87 -8.62 40.73
N GLN A 617 -5.14 -9.01 39.68
CA GLN A 617 -5.71 -9.60 38.48
C GLN A 617 -6.04 -11.07 38.75
N ILE A 618 -7.31 -11.44 38.67
CA ILE A 618 -7.78 -12.81 38.87
C ILE A 618 -8.31 -13.35 37.54
N ASP A 619 -7.77 -14.50 37.11
CA ASP A 619 -8.07 -15.09 35.81
C ASP A 619 -9.56 -15.48 35.70
N CYS A 620 -10.06 -16.23 36.68
CA CYS A 620 -11.45 -16.69 36.71
C CYS A 620 -11.94 -16.96 38.15
N ILE A 621 -13.20 -16.64 38.44
CA ILE A 621 -13.91 -17.07 39.66
C ILE A 621 -15.18 -17.82 39.24
N VAL A 622 -15.38 -18.99 39.83
CA VAL A 622 -16.61 -19.79 39.67
C VAL A 622 -17.38 -19.77 41.00
N ILE A 623 -18.65 -19.43 40.95
CA ILE A 623 -19.54 -19.38 42.11
C ILE A 623 -20.76 -20.27 41.82
N ASN A 624 -20.98 -21.26 42.67
CA ASN A 624 -22.12 -22.17 42.59
C ASN A 624 -22.50 -22.69 43.99
N GLN A 625 -23.44 -23.64 44.07
CA GLN A 625 -23.86 -24.23 45.34
C GLN A 625 -22.72 -24.95 46.10
N HIS A 626 -21.68 -25.40 45.42
CA HIS A 626 -20.55 -26.11 46.01
C HIS A 626 -19.51 -25.15 46.63
N GLY A 627 -19.48 -23.88 46.23
CA GLY A 627 -18.57 -22.90 46.81
C GLY A 627 -18.22 -21.73 45.90
N ILE A 628 -17.16 -21.02 46.31
CA ILE A 628 -16.51 -19.93 45.56
C ILE A 628 -15.09 -20.38 45.22
N PHE A 629 -14.81 -20.60 43.94
CA PHE A 629 -13.55 -21.14 43.45
C PHE A 629 -12.80 -20.07 42.65
N ILE A 630 -11.68 -19.61 43.18
CA ILE A 630 -10.73 -18.73 42.49
C ILE A 630 -9.80 -19.62 41.68
N LEU A 631 -9.85 -19.52 40.36
CA LEU A 631 -9.05 -20.33 39.46
C LEU A 631 -7.85 -19.51 38.96
N GLU A 632 -6.65 -20.03 39.22
CA GLU A 632 -5.39 -19.49 38.73
C GLU A 632 -4.87 -20.39 37.60
N ILE A 633 -4.73 -19.84 36.39
CA ILE A 633 -4.64 -20.64 35.17
C ILE A 633 -3.21 -20.62 34.61
N LYS A 634 -2.69 -21.80 34.23
CA LYS A 634 -1.33 -21.98 33.74
C LYS A 634 -1.28 -22.87 32.49
N ASN A 635 -0.97 -22.26 31.34
CA ASN A 635 -0.80 -22.94 30.06
C ASN A 635 0.69 -23.10 29.68
N TYR A 636 1.46 -23.83 30.49
CA TYR A 636 2.90 -24.00 30.26
C TYR A 636 3.17 -25.18 29.32
N THR A 637 4.06 -24.97 28.34
CA THR A 637 4.57 -26.05 27.49
C THR A 637 5.61 -26.85 28.27
N ALA A 638 5.19 -27.98 28.84
CA ALA A 638 6.00 -28.89 29.65
C ALA A 638 5.47 -30.32 29.56
N ASP A 639 6.32 -31.32 29.79
CA ASP A 639 5.95 -32.73 29.91
C ASP A 639 5.29 -33.01 31.27
N ALA A 640 5.72 -32.26 32.29
CA ALA A 640 5.09 -32.26 33.60
C ALA A 640 5.16 -30.87 34.27
N ILE A 641 4.18 -30.56 35.12
CA ILE A 641 4.09 -29.32 35.88
C ILE A 641 3.66 -29.59 37.33
N GLY A 642 4.22 -28.84 38.28
CA GLY A 642 3.88 -28.93 39.69
C GLY A 642 4.26 -27.67 40.47
N ILE A 643 4.06 -27.73 41.78
CA ILE A 643 4.45 -26.69 42.74
C ILE A 643 5.55 -27.29 43.62
N ALA A 644 6.66 -26.59 43.78
CA ALA A 644 7.71 -26.97 44.73
C ALA A 644 7.35 -26.56 46.17
N GLN A 645 8.09 -27.09 47.14
CA GLN A 645 7.87 -26.82 48.57
C GLN A 645 7.89 -25.32 48.94
N ASP A 646 8.68 -24.50 48.24
CA ASP A 646 8.74 -23.04 48.45
C ASP A 646 7.59 -22.26 47.79
N GLY A 647 6.66 -22.98 47.15
CA GLY A 647 5.52 -22.40 46.44
C GLY A 647 5.81 -21.92 45.02
N THR A 648 6.99 -22.21 44.47
CA THR A 648 7.34 -21.85 43.09
C THR A 648 6.87 -22.90 42.08
N ILE A 649 6.58 -22.46 40.85
CA ILE A 649 6.25 -23.38 39.75
C ILE A 649 7.50 -24.20 39.37
N VAL A 650 7.32 -25.51 39.15
CA VAL A 650 8.30 -26.42 38.58
C VAL A 650 7.74 -27.07 37.33
N THR A 651 8.57 -27.16 36.29
CA THR A 651 8.25 -27.89 35.06
C THR A 651 9.34 -28.89 34.71
N LYS A 652 8.95 -30.00 34.06
CA LYS A 652 9.88 -30.93 33.39
C LYS A 652 9.67 -30.84 31.89
N ARG A 653 10.77 -30.70 31.13
CA ARG A 653 10.74 -30.71 29.66
C ARG A 653 11.98 -31.39 29.11
N ASN A 654 11.81 -32.39 28.25
CA ASN A 654 12.89 -33.18 27.66
C ASN A 654 13.88 -33.70 28.72
N GLY A 655 13.36 -34.20 29.84
CA GLY A 655 14.17 -34.70 30.97
C GLY A 655 14.81 -33.61 31.86
N LYS A 656 14.73 -32.32 31.49
CA LYS A 656 15.27 -31.21 32.29
C LYS A 656 14.19 -30.60 33.19
N THR A 657 14.47 -30.53 34.48
CA THR A 657 13.63 -29.83 35.46
C THR A 657 14.01 -28.34 35.51
N THR A 658 13.02 -27.45 35.43
CA THR A 658 13.20 -26.00 35.54
C THR A 658 12.31 -25.46 36.66
N ARG A 659 12.88 -24.62 37.53
CA ARG A 659 12.18 -23.92 38.61
C ARG A 659 12.06 -22.44 38.26
N TYR A 660 10.92 -21.83 38.57
CA TYR A 660 10.66 -20.42 38.29
C TYR A 660 10.65 -19.61 39.61
N PRO A 661 11.81 -19.21 40.14
CA PRO A 661 11.93 -18.62 41.48
C PRO A 661 11.23 -17.27 41.63
N LYS A 662 10.98 -16.56 40.52
CA LYS A 662 10.25 -15.28 40.52
C LYS A 662 8.72 -15.44 40.53
N ASN A 663 8.21 -16.67 40.41
CA ASN A 663 6.78 -16.98 40.30
C ASN A 663 6.34 -17.83 41.50
N ASN A 664 6.24 -17.22 42.68
CA ASN A 664 5.64 -17.87 43.84
C ASN A 664 4.12 -17.90 43.66
N ILE A 665 3.61 -19.00 43.11
CA ILE A 665 2.19 -19.15 42.76
C ILE A 665 1.31 -19.26 44.03
N ILE A 666 1.91 -19.66 45.15
CA ILE A 666 1.23 -19.73 46.45
C ILE A 666 1.00 -18.36 47.03
N GLU A 667 2.02 -17.50 46.99
CA GLU A 667 1.85 -16.10 47.39
C GLU A 667 0.81 -15.40 46.52
N GLN A 668 0.82 -15.64 45.21
CA GLN A 668 -0.19 -15.12 44.29
C GLN A 668 -1.60 -15.61 44.66
N GLY A 669 -1.79 -16.91 44.83
CA GLY A 669 -3.08 -17.48 45.23
C GLY A 669 -3.57 -16.97 46.60
N ARG A 670 -2.66 -16.80 47.55
CA ARG A 670 -2.96 -16.21 48.87
C ARG A 670 -3.43 -14.76 48.74
N ASN A 671 -2.80 -13.97 47.86
CA ASN A 671 -3.25 -12.61 47.57
C ASN A 671 -4.67 -12.62 46.97
N HIS A 672 -4.95 -13.49 45.99
CA HIS A 672 -6.30 -13.60 45.40
C HIS A 672 -7.36 -13.96 46.44
N TYR A 673 -7.07 -14.98 47.27
CA TYR A 673 -7.94 -15.38 48.38
C TYR A 673 -8.23 -14.20 49.31
N GLN A 674 -7.20 -13.48 49.75
CA GLN A 674 -7.36 -12.35 50.65
C GLN A 674 -8.15 -11.20 50.02
N THR A 675 -7.93 -10.91 48.74
CA THR A 675 -8.70 -9.89 48.00
C THR A 675 -10.19 -10.23 47.98
N VAL A 676 -10.53 -11.43 47.50
CA VAL A 676 -11.94 -11.86 47.40
C VAL A 676 -12.58 -11.95 48.78
N ARG A 677 -11.86 -12.49 49.77
CA ARG A 677 -12.36 -12.58 51.15
C ARG A 677 -12.71 -11.21 51.72
N LYS A 678 -11.84 -10.21 51.56
CA LYS A 678 -12.08 -8.84 52.05
C LYS A 678 -13.31 -8.20 51.41
N ILE A 679 -13.50 -8.41 50.11
CA ILE A 679 -14.68 -7.91 49.38
C ILE A 679 -15.96 -8.55 49.95
N LEU A 680 -15.96 -9.88 50.11
CA LEU A 680 -17.11 -10.60 50.67
C LEU A 680 -17.36 -10.26 52.16
N GLU A 681 -16.32 -9.95 52.93
CA GLU A 681 -16.40 -9.49 54.33
C GLU A 681 -17.01 -8.08 54.46
N ALA A 682 -16.80 -7.23 53.45
CA ALA A 682 -17.26 -5.85 53.43
C ALA A 682 -18.71 -5.69 52.93
N ASP A 683 -19.24 -6.70 52.24
CA ASP A 683 -20.61 -6.69 51.74
C ASP A 683 -21.64 -6.92 52.87
N GLU A 684 -22.59 -5.99 53.03
CA GLU A 684 -23.56 -6.01 54.13
C GLU A 684 -24.55 -7.19 54.03
N ALA A 685 -24.89 -7.66 52.82
CA ALA A 685 -25.80 -8.79 52.63
C ALA A 685 -25.12 -10.13 52.98
N LEU A 686 -23.81 -10.25 52.73
CA LEU A 686 -23.01 -11.45 53.04
C LEU A 686 -22.48 -11.50 54.47
N LYS A 687 -22.40 -10.37 55.16
CA LYS A 687 -21.87 -10.24 56.53
C LYS A 687 -22.43 -11.26 57.53
N PRO A 688 -23.75 -11.57 57.56
CA PRO A 688 -24.31 -12.60 58.44
C PRO A 688 -23.84 -14.03 58.10
N TYR A 689 -23.43 -14.25 56.86
CA TYR A 689 -23.06 -15.57 56.30
C TYR A 689 -21.55 -15.72 56.13
N ILE A 690 -20.73 -14.75 56.53
CA ILE A 690 -19.31 -14.72 56.16
C ILE A 690 -18.52 -15.91 56.69
N GLY A 691 -18.86 -16.43 57.88
CA GLY A 691 -18.26 -17.66 58.42
C GLY A 691 -18.54 -18.88 57.54
N TYR A 692 -19.76 -18.95 57.00
CA TYR A 692 -20.19 -19.99 56.07
C TYR A 692 -19.50 -19.83 54.70
N VAL A 693 -19.49 -18.62 54.13
CA VAL A 693 -18.87 -18.32 52.83
C VAL A 693 -17.36 -18.59 52.85
N LYS A 694 -16.64 -18.14 53.89
CA LYS A 694 -15.20 -18.40 54.08
C LYS A 694 -14.86 -19.89 54.08
N LYS A 695 -15.73 -20.71 54.68
CA LYS A 695 -15.53 -22.17 54.73
C LYS A 695 -15.49 -22.80 53.33
N TYR A 696 -16.14 -22.20 52.34
CA TYR A 696 -16.22 -22.71 50.96
C TYR A 696 -15.53 -21.82 49.91
N LEU A 697 -14.70 -20.87 50.34
CA LEU A 697 -13.80 -20.13 49.46
C LEU A 697 -12.52 -20.96 49.22
N ARG A 698 -12.17 -21.19 47.95
CA ARG A 698 -11.03 -22.03 47.54
C ARG A 698 -10.21 -21.34 46.45
N VAL A 699 -8.90 -21.60 46.44
CA VAL A 699 -8.00 -21.28 45.33
C VAL A 699 -7.61 -22.58 44.66
N VAL A 700 -7.68 -22.63 43.34
CA VAL A 700 -7.39 -23.82 42.54
C VAL A 700 -6.41 -23.45 41.44
N TYR A 701 -5.29 -24.14 41.35
CA TYR A 701 -4.32 -23.97 40.27
C TYR A 701 -4.66 -24.92 39.13
N VAL A 702 -4.89 -24.40 37.93
CA VAL A 702 -5.35 -25.19 36.78
C VAL A 702 -4.28 -25.22 35.71
N SER A 703 -3.82 -26.41 35.34
CA SER A 703 -3.03 -26.59 34.14
C SER A 703 -3.94 -26.88 32.95
N THR A 704 -3.78 -26.11 31.88
CA THR A 704 -4.64 -26.22 30.69
C THR A 704 -3.96 -26.91 29.52
N ASN A 705 -2.69 -27.29 29.67
CA ASN A 705 -1.98 -28.06 28.66
C ASN A 705 -2.32 -29.55 28.86
N PRO A 706 -3.08 -30.19 27.96
CA PRO A 706 -3.51 -31.58 28.12
C PRO A 706 -2.35 -32.59 28.07
N HIS A 707 -1.19 -32.18 27.55
CA HIS A 707 0.00 -33.03 27.48
C HIS A 707 0.89 -32.92 28.73
N ALA A 708 0.66 -31.91 29.58
CA ALA A 708 1.44 -31.75 30.80
C ALA A 708 0.90 -32.66 31.90
N LYS A 709 1.70 -33.63 32.35
CA LYS A 709 1.36 -34.44 33.51
C LYS A 709 1.43 -33.58 34.78
N ILE A 710 0.41 -33.67 35.62
CA ILE A 710 0.48 -33.04 36.94
C ILE A 710 1.47 -33.82 37.80
N MET A 711 2.51 -33.15 38.28
CA MET A 711 3.45 -33.72 39.23
C MET A 711 2.75 -33.90 40.56
N LEU A 712 2.86 -35.10 41.14
CA LEU A 712 2.45 -35.31 42.53
C LEU A 712 3.19 -34.31 43.42
N ALA A 713 2.48 -33.71 44.36
CA ALA A 713 3.09 -32.88 45.38
C ALA A 713 4.22 -33.67 46.06
N ASP A 714 5.35 -32.99 46.34
CA ASP A 714 6.38 -33.56 47.20
C ASP A 714 5.68 -34.09 48.47
N PRO A 715 5.98 -35.30 48.97
CA PRO A 715 5.40 -35.81 50.21
C PRO A 715 5.58 -34.84 51.40
N ASN A 716 6.57 -33.94 51.32
CA ASN A 716 6.85 -32.89 52.31
C ASN A 716 6.35 -31.49 51.89
N ALA A 717 5.70 -31.35 50.74
CA ALA A 717 5.04 -30.11 50.34
C ALA A 717 3.70 -29.97 51.06
N ASP A 718 3.32 -28.73 51.33
CA ASP A 718 2.00 -28.41 51.88
C ASP A 718 0.91 -28.86 50.89
N HIS A 719 0.23 -29.96 51.22
CA HIS A 719 -0.82 -30.58 50.40
C HIS A 719 -2.02 -29.67 50.14
N GLN A 720 -2.08 -28.49 50.76
CA GLN A 720 -3.09 -27.48 50.49
C GLN A 720 -2.93 -26.81 49.12
N TYR A 721 -1.80 -26.99 48.43
CA TYR A 721 -1.55 -26.36 47.14
C TYR A 721 -1.26 -27.38 46.04
N ASN A 722 -2.27 -27.66 45.21
CA ASN A 722 -2.17 -28.63 44.12
C ASN A 722 -2.57 -28.02 42.79
N PHE A 723 -1.93 -28.51 41.72
CA PHE A 723 -2.45 -28.35 40.37
C PHE A 723 -3.53 -29.38 40.10
N THR A 724 -4.54 -28.98 39.33
CA THR A 724 -5.46 -29.90 38.65
C THR A 724 -5.34 -29.72 37.15
N GLY A 725 -5.54 -30.80 36.40
CA GLY A 725 -5.72 -30.72 34.95
C GLY A 725 -7.15 -30.30 34.60
N LEU A 726 -7.44 -30.12 33.32
CA LEU A 726 -8.81 -29.82 32.85
C LEU A 726 -9.82 -30.91 33.25
N ASP A 727 -9.44 -32.19 33.11
CA ASP A 727 -10.31 -33.32 33.42
C ASP A 727 -10.67 -33.40 34.91
N GLY A 728 -9.70 -33.13 35.79
CA GLY A 728 -9.88 -33.15 37.24
C GLY A 728 -10.56 -31.90 37.81
N LEU A 729 -10.68 -30.81 37.02
CA LEU A 729 -11.26 -29.55 37.51
C LEU A 729 -12.75 -29.71 37.86
N ARG A 730 -13.51 -30.43 37.03
CA ARG A 730 -14.94 -30.68 37.30
C ARG A 730 -15.13 -31.49 38.57
N GLU A 731 -14.42 -32.62 38.66
CA GLU A 731 -14.49 -33.51 39.80
C GLU A 731 -14.12 -32.77 41.09
N TYR A 732 -13.10 -31.90 41.06
CA TYR A 732 -12.73 -31.09 42.21
C TYR A 732 -13.86 -30.13 42.66
N ILE A 733 -14.50 -29.44 41.72
CA ILE A 733 -15.63 -28.53 42.02
C ILE A 733 -16.82 -29.33 42.56
N ASP A 734 -17.23 -30.38 41.86
CA ASP A 734 -18.43 -31.18 42.17
C ASP A 734 -18.26 -31.98 43.48
N SER A 735 -17.04 -32.45 43.78
CA SER A 735 -16.74 -33.17 45.04
C SER A 735 -16.72 -32.27 46.27
N THR A 736 -16.69 -30.95 46.10
CA THR A 736 -16.72 -30.00 47.22
C THR A 736 -18.12 -29.96 47.84
N ARG A 737 -18.21 -30.38 49.10
CA ARG A 737 -19.49 -30.46 49.87
C ARG A 737 -19.98 -29.10 50.39
N GLY A 738 -20.04 -28.09 49.52
CA GLY A 738 -20.74 -26.84 49.81
C GLY A 738 -22.26 -26.98 49.67
N ASN A 739 -22.99 -26.01 50.21
CA ASN A 739 -24.44 -25.87 50.03
C ASN A 739 -24.84 -24.38 50.05
N LEU A 740 -24.13 -23.56 49.27
CA LEU A 740 -24.41 -22.14 49.13
C LEU A 740 -25.81 -21.97 48.53
N ARG A 741 -26.65 -21.20 49.24
CA ARG A 741 -28.00 -20.88 48.76
C ARG A 741 -27.94 -19.94 47.53
N PRO A 742 -28.97 -19.96 46.66
CA PRO A 742 -29.02 -19.11 45.47
C PRO A 742 -28.87 -17.60 45.74
N ASP A 743 -29.41 -17.10 46.85
CA ASP A 743 -29.29 -15.69 47.27
C ASP A 743 -27.84 -15.34 47.63
N ILE A 744 -27.15 -16.19 48.40
CA ILE A 744 -25.74 -16.01 48.76
C ILE A 744 -24.85 -16.03 47.51
N ILE A 745 -25.14 -16.91 46.55
CA ILE A 745 -24.44 -16.96 45.26
C ILE A 745 -24.60 -15.62 44.52
N GLN A 746 -25.82 -15.10 44.45
CA GLN A 746 -26.10 -13.84 43.77
C GLN A 746 -25.41 -12.65 44.45
N TRP A 747 -25.48 -12.54 45.77
CA TRP A 747 -24.78 -11.49 46.52
C TRP A 747 -23.26 -11.57 46.36
N ALA A 748 -22.68 -12.77 46.33
CA ALA A 748 -21.25 -12.94 46.08
C ALA A 748 -20.84 -12.48 44.67
N VAL A 749 -21.66 -12.79 43.66
CA VAL A 749 -21.45 -12.31 42.28
C VAL A 749 -21.49 -10.79 42.23
N GLU A 750 -22.51 -10.18 42.82
CA GLU A 750 -22.70 -8.72 42.85
C GLU A 750 -21.58 -8.02 43.63
N ALA A 751 -21.25 -8.50 44.83
CA ALA A 751 -20.19 -7.94 45.66
C ALA A 751 -18.84 -7.92 44.93
N ILE A 752 -18.46 -9.03 44.28
CA ILE A 752 -17.21 -9.11 43.52
C ILE A 752 -17.27 -8.21 42.27
N GLY A 753 -18.38 -8.24 41.53
CA GLY A 753 -18.57 -7.43 40.32
C GLY A 753 -18.50 -5.92 40.59
N ASN A 754 -19.13 -5.46 41.68
CA ASN A 754 -19.16 -4.05 42.09
C ASN A 754 -17.77 -3.51 42.50
N HIS A 755 -16.83 -4.39 42.84
CA HIS A 755 -15.45 -4.02 43.20
C HIS A 755 -14.47 -4.13 42.02
N GLN A 756 -14.96 -4.39 40.81
CA GLN A 756 -14.11 -4.35 39.61
C GLN A 756 -13.53 -2.93 39.43
N GLN A 757 -12.21 -2.84 39.32
CA GLN A 757 -11.51 -1.60 39.04
C GLN A 757 -11.18 -1.47 37.57
N ALA A 758 -10.94 -0.22 37.14
CA ALA A 758 -10.33 0.04 35.85
C ALA A 758 -8.97 -0.65 35.75
N GLU A 759 -8.70 -1.28 34.62
CA GLU A 759 -7.41 -1.93 34.37
C GLU A 759 -6.26 -0.93 34.42
N LYS A 760 -5.17 -1.34 35.08
CA LYS A 760 -3.91 -0.59 35.01
C LYS A 760 -3.37 -0.57 33.59
N ARG A 761 -2.75 0.56 33.22
CA ARG A 761 -2.03 0.71 31.95
C ARG A 761 -0.57 0.28 32.14
N TYR A 762 -0.07 -0.48 31.18
CA TYR A 762 1.32 -0.95 31.12
C TYR A 762 1.93 -0.58 29.76
N ASP A 763 3.26 -0.55 29.70
CA ASP A 763 4.00 -0.34 28.46
C ASP A 763 3.99 -1.62 27.62
N HIS A 764 3.43 -1.53 26.41
CA HIS A 764 3.30 -2.63 25.48
C HIS A 764 3.87 -2.28 24.11
N VAL A 765 4.40 -3.29 23.42
CA VAL A 765 4.91 -3.14 22.05
C VAL A 765 3.83 -3.59 21.08
N CYS A 766 3.43 -2.73 20.15
CA CYS A 766 2.38 -3.05 19.17
C CYS A 766 2.87 -2.88 17.73
N PHE A 767 2.19 -3.56 16.80
CA PHE A 767 2.25 -3.26 15.37
C PHE A 767 1.75 -1.82 15.09
N PRO A 768 2.07 -1.21 13.94
CA PRO A 768 1.41 0.04 13.51
C PRO A 768 -0.09 -0.14 13.29
N ASP A 769 -0.86 0.96 13.26
CA ASP A 769 -2.34 0.94 13.19
C ASP A 769 -2.90 0.30 11.90
N ASN A 770 -2.15 0.36 10.79
CA ASN A 770 -2.49 -0.30 9.52
C ASN A 770 -1.34 -1.22 9.07
N PRO A 771 -1.14 -2.36 9.73
CA PRO A 771 0.01 -3.20 9.49
C PRO A 771 0.01 -3.83 8.09
N VAL A 772 -1.14 -4.02 7.45
CA VAL A 772 -1.27 -4.57 6.09
C VAL A 772 -0.65 -3.64 5.06
N LYS A 773 -1.18 -2.41 4.94
CA LYS A 773 -0.66 -1.43 3.97
C LYS A 773 0.83 -1.18 4.18
N ARG A 774 1.26 -1.07 5.45
CA ARG A 774 2.66 -0.82 5.81
C ARG A 774 3.57 -1.97 5.38
N VAL A 775 3.09 -3.21 5.48
CA VAL A 775 3.80 -4.36 4.94
C VAL A 775 3.80 -4.37 3.42
N ASP A 776 2.71 -4.00 2.75
CA ASP A 776 2.63 -3.94 1.29
C ASP A 776 3.62 -2.95 0.68
N ASP A 777 3.64 -1.72 1.20
CA ASP A 777 4.55 -0.67 0.76
C ASP A 777 6.02 -1.13 0.93
N ALA A 778 6.34 -1.68 2.11
CA ALA A 778 7.66 -2.21 2.40
C ALA A 778 7.99 -3.46 1.57
N TRP A 779 7.01 -4.31 1.24
CA TRP A 779 7.20 -5.49 0.41
C TRP A 779 7.51 -5.11 -1.02
N GLY A 780 6.75 -4.18 -1.60
CA GLY A 780 7.03 -3.63 -2.91
C GLY A 780 8.42 -3.02 -2.99
N GLN A 781 8.78 -2.19 -2.01
CA GLN A 781 10.13 -1.65 -1.87
C GLN A 781 11.20 -2.74 -1.76
N PHE A 782 10.97 -3.76 -0.92
CA PHE A 782 11.87 -4.91 -0.79
C PHE A 782 12.08 -5.64 -2.11
N MET A 783 11.01 -5.85 -2.88
CA MET A 783 11.08 -6.54 -4.17
C MET A 783 11.85 -5.74 -5.21
N VAL A 784 11.67 -4.42 -5.27
CA VAL A 784 12.48 -3.56 -6.15
C VAL A 784 13.94 -3.54 -5.70
N MET A 785 14.21 -3.43 -4.38
CA MET A 785 15.56 -3.56 -3.85
C MET A 785 16.16 -4.92 -4.22
N LYS A 786 15.35 -5.98 -4.21
CA LYS A 786 15.78 -7.30 -4.61
C LYS A 786 16.18 -7.35 -6.08
N GLN A 787 15.30 -6.89 -6.96
CA GLN A 787 15.55 -6.84 -8.41
C GLN A 787 16.80 -6.06 -8.76
N LEU A 788 16.96 -4.85 -8.21
CA LEU A 788 18.15 -4.03 -8.41
C LEU A 788 19.43 -4.76 -7.96
N LEU A 789 19.44 -5.36 -6.78
CA LEU A 789 20.61 -6.10 -6.25
C LEU A 789 20.92 -7.41 -7.01
N ASP A 790 19.94 -7.96 -7.73
CA ASP A 790 20.09 -9.19 -8.52
C ASP A 790 20.40 -8.88 -10.00
N LEU A 791 20.18 -7.65 -10.46
CA LEU A 791 20.45 -7.21 -11.83
C LEU A 791 21.96 -7.15 -12.09
N LYS A 792 22.42 -7.82 -13.15
CA LYS A 792 23.83 -7.79 -13.57
C LYS A 792 23.93 -7.52 -15.06
N LEU A 793 24.87 -6.67 -15.44
CA LEU A 793 25.21 -6.37 -16.83
C LEU A 793 25.66 -7.64 -17.58
N ASP A 794 26.33 -8.55 -16.88
CA ASP A 794 26.75 -9.85 -17.43
C ASP A 794 25.57 -10.71 -17.91
N ASP A 795 24.39 -10.61 -17.26
CA ASP A 795 23.21 -11.39 -17.66
C ASP A 795 22.65 -10.89 -19.01
N PHE A 796 22.83 -9.59 -19.31
CA PHE A 796 22.49 -9.04 -20.62
C PHE A 796 23.48 -9.47 -21.70
N VAL A 797 24.77 -9.56 -21.33
CA VAL A 797 25.81 -10.10 -22.22
C VAL A 797 25.50 -11.56 -22.55
N ASP A 798 25.15 -12.39 -21.56
CA ASP A 798 24.78 -13.79 -21.78
C ASP A 798 23.59 -13.92 -22.74
N LYS A 799 22.63 -12.99 -22.69
CA LYS A 799 21.48 -12.99 -23.59
C LYS A 799 21.86 -12.57 -25.02
N TYR A 800 22.83 -11.67 -25.17
CA TYR A 800 23.26 -11.14 -26.47
C TYR A 800 24.30 -12.04 -27.16
N ASP A 801 25.29 -12.53 -26.41
CA ASP A 801 26.34 -13.44 -26.84
C ASP A 801 26.57 -14.53 -25.78
N PRO A 802 25.82 -15.65 -25.84
CA PRO A 802 25.87 -16.71 -24.83
C PRO A 802 27.19 -17.47 -24.74
N GLU A 803 28.07 -17.34 -25.74
CA GLU A 803 29.33 -18.10 -25.84
C GLU A 803 30.53 -17.31 -25.28
N VAL A 804 30.52 -15.98 -25.38
CA VAL A 804 31.71 -15.15 -25.09
C VAL A 804 32.25 -15.35 -23.67
N ARG A 805 31.37 -15.49 -22.67
CA ARG A 805 31.79 -15.70 -21.27
C ARG A 805 32.30 -17.12 -21.02
N ARG A 806 31.72 -18.12 -21.69
CA ARG A 806 32.22 -19.51 -21.66
C ARG A 806 33.59 -19.64 -22.31
N GLU A 807 33.82 -18.92 -23.42
CA GLU A 807 35.13 -18.86 -24.06
C GLU A 807 36.16 -18.13 -23.18
N LEU A 808 35.79 -17.05 -22.50
CA LEU A 808 36.67 -16.36 -21.56
C LEU A 808 37.09 -17.28 -20.40
N ASP A 809 36.14 -18.04 -19.84
CA ASP A 809 36.43 -18.99 -18.76
C ASP A 809 37.40 -20.10 -19.21
N LYS A 810 37.26 -20.61 -20.44
CA LYS A 810 38.19 -21.61 -21.02
C LYS A 810 39.64 -21.11 -21.10
N VAL A 811 39.86 -19.81 -21.23
CA VAL A 811 41.20 -19.20 -21.24
C VAL A 811 41.62 -18.66 -19.85
N GLY A 812 40.90 -19.03 -18.80
CA GLY A 812 41.20 -18.65 -17.41
C GLY A 812 40.83 -17.21 -17.04
N LEU A 813 39.98 -16.56 -17.84
CA LEU A 813 39.46 -15.22 -17.58
C LEU A 813 38.02 -15.31 -17.05
N VAL A 814 37.70 -14.50 -16.05
CA VAL A 814 36.34 -14.44 -15.49
C VAL A 814 35.80 -13.02 -15.61
N THR A 815 34.48 -12.92 -15.80
CA THR A 815 33.81 -11.62 -15.84
C THR A 815 33.25 -11.21 -14.49
N ARG A 816 33.12 -9.92 -14.27
CA ARG A 816 32.45 -9.29 -13.14
C ARG A 816 31.66 -8.10 -13.62
N ASP A 817 30.39 -8.34 -13.91
CA ASP A 817 29.36 -7.31 -14.06
C ASP A 817 29.76 -6.16 -15.02
N GLY A 818 30.20 -6.54 -16.22
CA GLY A 818 30.72 -5.66 -17.27
C GLY A 818 32.24 -5.63 -17.42
N PHE A 819 33.01 -6.33 -16.57
CA PHE A 819 34.48 -6.29 -16.61
C PHE A 819 35.12 -7.67 -16.75
N VAL A 820 36.14 -7.81 -17.61
CA VAL A 820 36.99 -9.01 -17.66
C VAL A 820 38.10 -8.89 -16.62
N THR A 821 38.39 -9.97 -15.89
CA THR A 821 39.42 -10.00 -14.85
C THR A 821 40.32 -11.23 -15.01
N SER A 822 41.61 -11.08 -14.67
CA SER A 822 42.59 -12.19 -14.68
C SER A 822 42.72 -12.91 -13.34
N LYS A 823 41.96 -12.51 -12.31
CA LYS A 823 42.07 -13.09 -10.96
C LYS A 823 40.95 -14.11 -10.73
N PRO A 824 41.26 -15.42 -10.65
CA PRO A 824 40.35 -16.34 -9.98
C PRO A 824 40.41 -15.98 -8.50
N HIS A 825 39.35 -15.40 -7.94
CA HIS A 825 39.27 -15.27 -6.50
C HIS A 825 38.40 -16.37 -5.92
N ASN A 826 39.09 -17.36 -5.33
CA ASN A 826 38.59 -18.18 -4.24
C ASN A 826 37.95 -17.27 -3.18
N SER A 827 36.66 -17.00 -3.29
CA SER A 827 35.88 -16.52 -2.15
C SER A 827 35.63 -17.71 -1.24
N LYS A 828 36.61 -18.04 -0.39
CA LYS A 828 36.29 -18.70 0.88
C LYS A 828 35.26 -17.82 1.58
N GLN A 829 34.09 -18.40 1.81
CA GLN A 829 33.28 -18.28 3.01
C GLN A 829 33.64 -17.08 3.91
N ASN A 830 32.94 -15.96 3.74
CA ASN A 830 32.55 -15.13 4.86
C ASN A 830 31.05 -15.32 5.06
N ASN A 831 30.70 -16.50 5.57
CA ASN A 831 29.54 -16.66 6.44
C ASN A 831 30.08 -16.61 7.86
N ASN A 832 30.02 -15.43 8.47
CA ASN A 832 29.80 -15.25 9.91
C ASN A 832 28.77 -14.14 10.06
#